data_AF-A0A5Q4ZRG8-F1
#
_entry.id   AF-A0A5Q4ZRG8-F1
#
_cell.length_a   1.000
_cell.length_b   1.000
_cell.length_c   1.000
_cell.angle_alpha   90.00
_cell.angle_beta   90.00
_cell.angle_gamma   90.00
#
_symmetry.space_group_name_H-M   'P 1'
#
loop_
_entity.id
_entity.type
_entity.pdbx_description
1 polymer ?
#
loop_
_entity_poly.entity_id
_entity_poly.type
_entity_poly.pdbx_seq_one_letter_code
_entity_poly.pdbx_strand_id
1 'polypeptide(L)'
;MPRQRRRRRWTLAIKRFVLNDGTVNVRDNAASRPVDAGLQKLAVTLTDFSTLAAAPAHYTLNTDLKDSGGSLGVAGAFGLAAKTASAKLDLKSVKLPLLQPYIDTATVAQVTDGALSATANVGANWSKSPVAVMVTDSQLDLQSLKVATRSSKDPLISLAQGSVKLKQVDVAARSAEIASIDTTGLAIDAQRLKDGSINLAALGGQHEVAPQRTAIHAVKKAQAEGPAWHYKIGELVLKDATANFTDNTTPQPVKLNITPLQLKVQNISDDLSRPLPVDLQATLNRKGTLGVKGDVTATPLKVAVKVNANRLDAAAFEPYFGGKLNAVIASALLNANGDLALSQAKSLKATYRGDMALVDVRMLDKATSDPFAGWGSLALSNLKADYDEHGTVVDAGRVTFTKFYGRVLLDAQGKLNLNDVVAHETGAAQSLTRDKSGADPVSLTPQSASTVAAASAPVPASASAATVTAATAPQSPVKLHFGQLVLQQGRVTYTDNFIKPNYTANLVGIQGTVGAFGTQSTTAAPVDIAAKLAANGPLSIRGTINPLIAKPALDLTAVAHDIELTNLTPYSAKYAGYPITKGKLNVDLHYTLENDQLNANNHIFIDQLTFGDHVENDTATKLPVRLAISLLKNSRGEIDVNLPVSGSLSNPEFSIGGLIWHAVLNLLQKAVTAPFSLIANAFGGSGEELGYVEFEPGSAKLTDADTRKLDTIVKALADKPSIRMDLIGRVDPAVDEPALRTGYVERLVKQQKIKDVVGNGESVDLSTVTVDPKEYDKYLSKAYKSADFKKPRNFVGLTKSLPDDEMKSALAANAPIDDASLRQLAQQRAQSVQQYLDGKIDSSRVFIVAPKLNADGIKDKGATTRVDFGLK
;
A
#
# COMPACT_ATOMS: atom_id res chain seq x y z
N MET A 1 71.25 -30.57 61.07
CA MET A 1 70.55 -29.33 61.48
C MET A 1 71.01 -28.16 60.61
N PRO A 2 70.15 -27.50 59.82
CA PRO A 2 70.44 -26.19 59.26
C PRO A 2 69.69 -25.08 60.03
N ARG A 3 70.42 -24.03 60.43
CA ARG A 3 69.90 -22.81 61.06
C ARG A 3 68.93 -22.08 60.13
N GLN A 4 67.64 -22.03 60.51
CA GLN A 4 66.67 -21.10 59.93
C GLN A 4 67.09 -19.65 60.25
N ARG A 5 67.50 -18.90 59.24
CA ARG A 5 67.61 -17.43 59.31
C ARG A 5 66.22 -16.84 59.61
N ARG A 6 65.99 -16.34 60.83
CA ARG A 6 64.85 -15.48 61.16
C ARG A 6 64.91 -14.21 60.32
N ARG A 7 64.11 -14.12 59.25
CA ARG A 7 63.87 -12.85 58.53
C ARG A 7 63.14 -11.89 59.48
N ARG A 8 63.80 -10.79 59.87
CA ARG A 8 63.15 -9.69 60.58
C ARG A 8 62.07 -9.09 59.68
N ARG A 9 60.81 -9.10 60.12
CA ARG A 9 59.72 -8.38 59.44
C ARG A 9 59.75 -6.93 59.93
N TRP A 10 59.75 -5.99 59.00
CA TRP A 10 59.63 -4.57 59.31
C TRP A 10 58.17 -4.26 59.70
N THR A 11 57.99 -3.54 60.79
CA THR A 11 56.67 -3.08 61.26
C THR A 11 56.57 -1.58 61.00
N LEU A 12 55.49 -1.13 60.37
CA LEU A 12 55.21 0.28 60.11
C LEU A 12 53.80 0.58 60.57
N ALA A 13 53.63 1.65 61.35
CA ALA A 13 52.34 2.17 61.78
C ALA A 13 52.28 3.68 61.56
N ILE A 14 51.20 4.17 60.96
CA ILE A 14 50.96 5.58 60.67
C ILE A 14 49.58 5.93 61.22
N LYS A 15 49.54 6.77 62.27
CA LYS A 15 48.26 7.18 62.89
C LYS A 15 47.44 8.08 61.97
N ARG A 16 48.09 9.05 61.32
CA ARG A 16 47.45 9.97 60.38
C ARG A 16 48.45 10.46 59.35
N PHE A 17 48.04 10.43 58.09
CA PHE A 17 48.72 11.05 56.95
C PHE A 17 47.70 11.91 56.20
N VAL A 18 48.12 13.12 55.81
CA VAL A 18 47.31 14.07 55.05
C VAL A 18 48.15 14.65 53.93
N LEU A 19 47.61 14.62 52.71
CA LEU A 19 48.12 15.32 51.54
C LEU A 19 47.04 16.32 51.10
N ASN A 20 47.40 17.58 50.92
CA ASN A 20 46.50 18.61 50.42
C ASN A 20 47.08 19.23 49.16
N ASP A 21 46.21 19.56 48.21
CA ASP A 21 46.53 20.29 46.97
C ASP A 21 47.65 19.65 46.14
N GLY A 22 47.72 18.31 46.13
CA GLY A 22 48.68 17.57 45.32
C GLY A 22 48.37 17.66 43.82
N THR A 23 49.40 17.49 43.00
CA THR A 23 49.26 17.33 41.55
C THR A 23 49.99 16.08 41.09
N VAL A 24 49.38 15.35 40.17
CA VAL A 24 49.97 14.16 39.54
C VAL A 24 49.75 14.29 38.04
N ASN A 25 50.81 14.17 37.25
CA ASN A 25 50.69 14.06 35.80
C ASN A 25 51.07 12.63 35.41
N VAL A 26 50.23 12.00 34.61
CA VAL A 26 50.40 10.64 34.13
C VAL A 26 50.42 10.69 32.61
N ARG A 27 51.47 10.11 32.02
CA ARG A 27 51.54 9.91 30.57
C ARG A 27 51.49 8.42 30.30
N ASP A 28 50.38 7.94 29.77
CA ASP A 28 50.22 6.55 29.39
C ASP A 28 50.61 6.35 27.92
N ASN A 29 51.64 5.54 27.67
CA ASN A 29 52.11 5.16 26.32
C ASN A 29 51.64 3.74 25.92
N ALA A 30 50.83 3.07 26.76
CA ALA A 30 50.30 1.74 26.54
C ALA A 30 49.09 1.73 25.60
N ALA A 31 48.32 2.82 25.54
CA ALA A 31 47.19 3.00 24.62
C ALA A 31 47.64 3.09 23.13
N SER A 32 46.67 3.19 22.21
CA SER A 32 46.94 3.31 20.76
C SER A 32 47.80 4.54 20.41
N ARG A 33 47.64 5.62 21.19
CA ARG A 33 48.39 6.87 21.13
C ARG A 33 48.63 7.37 22.56
N PRO A 34 49.70 8.15 22.83
CA PRO A 34 49.98 8.66 24.17
C PRO A 34 48.79 9.42 24.75
N VAL A 35 48.40 9.07 25.98
CA VAL A 35 47.35 9.76 26.73
C VAL A 35 48.00 10.50 27.88
N ASP A 36 47.95 11.83 27.83
CA ASP A 36 48.29 12.66 28.97
C ASP A 36 47.04 12.85 29.83
N ALA A 37 47.15 12.48 31.10
CA ALA A 37 46.11 12.65 32.11
C ALA A 37 46.73 13.32 33.33
N GLY A 38 45.92 14.02 34.13
CA GLY A 38 46.41 14.59 35.37
C GLY A 38 45.36 14.62 36.46
N LEU A 39 45.85 14.63 37.69
CA LEU A 39 45.08 14.87 38.90
C LEU A 39 45.52 16.23 39.45
N GLN A 40 44.56 17.08 39.78
CA GLN A 40 44.80 18.36 40.44
C GLN A 40 43.94 18.49 41.69
N LYS A 41 44.35 19.37 42.61
CA LYS A 41 43.74 19.51 43.94
C LYS A 41 43.61 18.16 44.67
N LEU A 42 44.60 17.30 44.52
CA LEU A 42 44.60 15.97 45.11
C LEU A 42 44.67 16.10 46.64
N ALA A 43 43.59 15.69 47.31
CA ALA A 43 43.49 15.64 48.75
C ALA A 43 43.39 14.18 49.19
N VAL A 44 44.33 13.71 50.02
CA VAL A 44 44.37 12.35 50.56
C VAL A 44 44.41 12.39 52.08
N THR A 45 43.58 11.59 52.74
CA THR A 45 43.70 11.31 54.17
C THR A 45 43.84 9.81 54.38
N LEU A 46 44.77 9.38 55.23
CA LEU A 46 44.94 7.98 55.65
C LEU A 46 45.06 7.96 57.18
N THR A 47 44.25 7.14 57.86
CA THR A 47 44.28 6.98 59.31
C THR A 47 44.48 5.51 59.71
N ASP A 48 45.18 5.33 60.83
CA ASP A 48 45.36 4.04 61.51
C ASP A 48 45.98 2.93 60.65
N PHE A 49 46.89 3.29 59.75
CA PHE A 49 47.63 2.32 58.94
C PHE A 49 48.59 1.50 59.80
N SER A 50 48.59 0.18 59.62
CA SER A 50 49.52 -0.75 60.26
C SER A 50 49.77 -1.98 59.39
N THR A 51 51.01 -2.46 59.38
CA THR A 51 51.38 -3.72 58.70
C THR A 51 51.03 -4.98 59.48
N LEU A 52 50.69 -4.86 60.77
CA LEU A 52 50.40 -6.00 61.66
C LEU A 52 49.02 -5.96 62.32
N ALA A 53 48.39 -4.79 62.43
CA ALA A 53 47.11 -4.66 63.14
C ALA A 53 45.97 -5.36 62.39
N ALA A 54 45.05 -5.94 63.16
CA ALA A 54 43.81 -6.51 62.62
C ALA A 54 42.79 -5.42 62.20
N ALA A 55 42.83 -4.25 62.84
CA ALA A 55 41.99 -3.11 62.48
C ALA A 55 42.38 -2.56 61.10
N PRO A 56 41.41 -2.21 60.23
CA PRO A 56 41.71 -1.66 58.91
C PRO A 56 42.12 -0.18 58.99
N ALA A 57 43.00 0.21 58.07
CA ALA A 57 43.33 1.61 57.81
C ALA A 57 42.20 2.25 57.00
N HIS A 58 41.78 3.46 57.33
CA HIS A 58 40.77 4.20 56.57
C HIS A 58 41.44 5.24 55.68
N TYR A 59 40.92 5.41 54.45
CA TYR A 59 41.45 6.40 53.53
C TYR A 59 40.36 7.13 52.76
N THR A 60 40.65 8.38 52.40
CA THR A 60 39.87 9.17 51.44
C THR A 60 40.80 9.80 50.42
N LEU A 61 40.37 9.90 49.17
CA LEU A 61 41.04 10.58 48.08
C LEU A 61 40.01 11.41 47.31
N ASN A 62 40.24 12.70 47.14
CA ASN A 62 39.43 13.57 46.29
C ASN A 62 40.34 14.31 45.32
N THR A 63 39.95 14.42 44.06
CA THR A 63 40.73 15.12 43.04
C THR A 63 39.88 15.57 41.86
N ASP A 64 40.26 16.69 41.24
CA ASP A 64 39.76 17.11 39.94
C ASP A 64 40.62 16.47 38.84
N LEU A 65 39.98 16.00 37.77
CA LEU A 65 40.69 15.43 36.63
C LEU A 65 41.10 16.55 35.66
N LYS A 66 42.41 16.68 35.46
CA LYS A 66 43.03 17.63 34.54
C LYS A 66 42.64 17.25 33.10
N ASP A 67 42.29 18.25 32.29
CA ASP A 67 41.95 18.14 30.87
C ASP A 67 40.65 17.39 30.50
N SER A 68 40.14 16.49 31.36
CA SER A 68 38.85 15.81 31.12
C SER A 68 37.63 16.61 31.53
N GLY A 69 37.76 17.50 32.50
CA GLY A 69 36.61 17.93 33.30
C GLY A 69 36.07 16.75 34.13
N GLY A 70 35.54 17.07 35.29
CA GLY A 70 35.07 16.05 36.24
C GLY A 70 35.98 15.86 37.45
N SER A 71 35.53 15.00 38.35
CA SER A 71 36.21 14.73 39.62
C SER A 71 36.09 13.27 40.02
N LEU A 72 37.03 12.83 40.86
CA LEU A 72 37.07 11.50 41.44
C LEU A 72 37.14 11.63 42.96
N GLY A 73 36.15 11.08 43.64
CA GLY A 73 36.15 10.79 45.07
C GLY A 73 36.32 9.29 45.31
N VAL A 74 37.17 8.93 46.26
CA VAL A 74 37.35 7.55 46.74
C VAL A 74 37.37 7.57 48.26
N ALA A 75 36.59 6.70 48.89
CA ALA A 75 36.65 6.48 50.33
C ALA A 75 36.67 4.98 50.61
N GLY A 76 37.48 4.53 51.55
CA GLY A 76 37.63 3.09 51.74
C GLY A 76 38.38 2.70 53.00
N ALA A 77 38.56 1.40 53.16
CA ALA A 77 39.33 0.84 54.24
C ALA A 77 40.14 -0.37 53.75
N PHE A 78 41.36 -0.58 54.25
CA PHE A 78 42.14 -1.77 53.91
C PHE A 78 42.93 -2.31 55.10
N GLY A 79 43.07 -3.63 55.18
CA GLY A 79 43.84 -4.30 56.22
C GLY A 79 44.88 -5.22 55.61
N LEU A 80 46.17 -4.95 55.85
CA LEU A 80 47.26 -5.79 55.35
C LEU A 80 47.31 -7.16 56.04
N ALA A 81 47.00 -7.22 57.34
CA ALA A 81 46.90 -8.47 58.08
C ALA A 81 45.65 -9.29 57.69
N ALA A 82 44.50 -8.61 57.58
CA ALA A 82 43.22 -9.22 57.18
C ALA A 82 43.16 -9.61 55.70
N LYS A 83 44.04 -9.03 54.87
CA LYS A 83 44.10 -9.21 53.41
C LYS A 83 42.82 -8.79 52.69
N THR A 84 42.22 -7.69 53.15
CA THR A 84 40.97 -7.15 52.61
C THR A 84 41.09 -5.67 52.30
N ALA A 85 40.37 -5.21 51.28
CA ALA A 85 40.17 -3.79 50.99
C ALA A 85 38.72 -3.53 50.56
N SER A 86 38.21 -2.36 50.89
CA SER A 86 36.96 -1.82 50.39
C SER A 86 37.19 -0.41 49.85
N ALA A 87 36.48 -0.05 48.78
CA ALA A 87 36.53 1.25 48.16
C ALA A 87 35.14 1.63 47.65
N LYS A 88 34.66 2.81 48.02
CA LYS A 88 33.55 3.52 47.40
C LYS A 88 34.12 4.57 46.47
N LEU A 89 33.84 4.45 45.18
CA LEU A 89 34.26 5.37 44.13
C LEU A 89 33.06 6.25 43.74
N ASP A 90 33.29 7.54 43.58
CA ASP A 90 32.35 8.55 43.06
C ASP A 90 33.06 9.33 41.95
N LEU A 91 32.79 8.96 40.71
CA LEU A 91 33.34 9.55 39.50
C LEU A 91 32.28 10.45 38.86
N LYS A 92 32.61 11.70 38.60
CA LYS A 92 31.66 12.68 38.04
C LYS A 92 32.11 13.22 36.70
N SER A 93 31.24 13.13 35.71
CA SER A 93 31.30 13.82 34.42
C SER A 93 32.63 13.70 33.66
N VAL A 94 33.21 12.50 33.60
CA VAL A 94 34.42 12.23 32.81
C VAL A 94 34.07 12.23 31.33
N LYS A 95 34.72 13.09 30.55
CA LYS A 95 34.55 13.13 29.10
C LYS A 95 35.06 11.84 28.44
N LEU A 96 34.17 11.16 27.73
CA LEU A 96 34.47 9.91 27.03
C LEU A 96 35.46 10.02 25.85
N PRO A 97 35.53 11.13 25.07
CA PRO A 97 36.51 11.25 24.00
C PRO A 97 37.97 11.06 24.43
N LEU A 98 38.30 11.30 25.71
CA LEU A 98 39.64 11.02 26.25
C LEU A 98 39.95 9.54 26.42
N LEU A 99 38.92 8.69 26.49
CA LEU A 99 39.08 7.24 26.57
C LEU A 99 39.19 6.59 25.18
N GLN A 100 38.98 7.35 24.09
CA GLN A 100 39.09 6.85 22.72
C GLN A 100 40.39 6.08 22.43
N PRO A 101 41.58 6.54 22.85
CA PRO A 101 42.84 5.82 22.63
C PRO A 101 42.88 4.39 23.21
N TYR A 102 42.06 4.10 24.22
CA TYR A 102 41.99 2.77 24.84
C TYR A 102 41.07 1.82 24.08
N ILE A 103 40.15 2.33 23.27
CA ILE A 103 39.18 1.53 22.50
C ILE A 103 39.47 1.50 20.99
N ASP A 104 40.41 2.32 20.49
CA ASP A 104 40.82 2.37 19.08
C ASP A 104 41.27 1.01 18.50
N THR A 105 41.72 0.09 19.35
CA THR A 105 42.14 -1.26 18.94
C THR A 105 40.98 -2.25 18.88
N ALA A 106 39.89 -1.97 19.57
CA ALA A 106 38.70 -2.83 19.63
C ALA A 106 37.67 -2.49 18.55
N THR A 107 37.62 -1.23 18.13
CA THR A 107 36.61 -0.73 17.19
C THR A 107 37.14 0.48 16.41
N VAL A 108 36.67 0.62 15.17
CA VAL A 108 36.87 1.81 14.33
C VAL A 108 35.91 2.96 14.67
N ALA A 109 34.91 2.73 15.55
CA ALA A 109 34.00 3.76 16.03
C ALA A 109 34.74 4.88 16.76
N GLN A 110 34.26 6.11 16.59
CA GLN A 110 34.80 7.30 17.24
C GLN A 110 33.75 7.89 18.18
N VAL A 111 34.06 7.93 19.46
CA VAL A 111 33.27 8.66 20.47
C VAL A 111 33.64 10.13 20.37
N THR A 112 32.75 10.92 19.77
CA THR A 112 32.98 12.34 19.51
C THR A 112 32.49 13.23 20.66
N ASP A 113 31.55 12.73 21.46
CA ASP A 113 30.97 13.44 22.60
C ASP A 113 30.46 12.45 23.65
N GLY A 114 30.29 12.92 24.87
CA GLY A 114 29.67 12.20 25.97
C GLY A 114 30.43 12.32 27.29
N ALA A 115 29.68 12.22 28.39
CA ALA A 115 30.21 12.24 29.74
C ALA A 115 29.74 11.02 30.54
N LEU A 116 30.66 10.41 31.30
CA LEU A 116 30.42 9.27 32.18
C LEU A 116 30.53 9.70 33.64
N SER A 117 29.50 9.39 34.42
CA SER A 117 29.56 9.38 35.89
C SER A 117 29.40 7.97 36.38
N ALA A 118 30.04 7.61 37.49
CA ALA A 118 29.93 6.28 38.06
C ALA A 118 30.05 6.33 39.58
N THR A 119 29.18 5.60 40.27
CA THR A 119 29.35 5.26 41.68
C THR A 119 29.59 3.77 41.78
N ALA A 120 30.61 3.34 42.52
CA ALA A 120 30.92 1.93 42.66
C ALA A 120 31.38 1.56 44.07
N ASN A 121 30.83 0.48 44.64
CA ASN A 121 31.37 -0.12 45.85
C ASN A 121 32.14 -1.38 45.48
N VAL A 122 33.43 -1.39 45.78
CA VAL A 122 34.36 -2.47 45.43
C VAL A 122 34.90 -3.08 46.72
N GLY A 123 34.79 -4.40 46.85
CA GLY A 123 35.42 -5.19 47.89
C GLY A 123 36.44 -6.15 47.29
N ALA A 124 37.61 -6.26 47.90
CA ALA A 124 38.64 -7.20 47.50
C ALA A 124 39.12 -8.02 48.71
N ASN A 125 39.24 -9.33 48.53
CA ASN A 125 39.79 -10.25 49.51
C ASN A 125 40.84 -11.14 48.86
N TRP A 126 42.12 -10.79 49.09
CA TRP A 126 43.28 -11.53 48.58
C TRP A 126 43.80 -12.57 49.57
N SER A 127 43.02 -12.92 50.61
CA SER A 127 43.23 -14.18 51.34
C SER A 127 42.72 -15.40 50.56
N LYS A 128 41.82 -15.20 49.60
CA LYS A 128 41.26 -16.23 48.72
C LYS A 128 42.11 -16.38 47.44
N SER A 129 42.05 -17.57 46.82
CA SER A 129 42.69 -17.87 45.53
C SER A 129 41.66 -18.52 44.58
N PRO A 130 41.28 -17.89 43.45
CA PRO A 130 41.68 -16.55 43.01
C PRO A 130 41.22 -15.45 43.97
N VAL A 131 41.80 -14.25 43.85
CA VAL A 131 41.41 -13.09 44.65
C VAL A 131 39.92 -12.84 44.46
N ALA A 132 39.16 -12.81 45.56
CA ALA A 132 37.73 -12.53 45.49
C ALA A 132 37.51 -11.02 45.40
N VAL A 133 37.08 -10.57 44.21
CA VAL A 133 36.73 -9.17 43.96
C VAL A 133 35.24 -9.11 43.69
N MET A 134 34.54 -8.27 44.46
CA MET A 134 33.11 -8.01 44.32
C MET A 134 32.87 -6.53 44.08
N VAL A 135 31.98 -6.22 43.15
CA VAL A 135 31.44 -4.88 42.94
C VAL A 135 29.95 -4.93 43.24
N THR A 136 29.43 -4.09 44.13
CA THR A 136 28.02 -4.13 44.55
C THR A 136 27.38 -2.75 44.55
N ASP A 137 26.06 -2.71 44.30
CA ASP A 137 25.24 -1.50 44.40
C ASP A 137 25.88 -0.29 43.69
N SER A 138 26.24 -0.49 42.42
CA SER A 138 26.95 0.50 41.61
C SER A 138 26.01 1.10 40.57
N GLN A 139 26.25 2.35 40.18
CA GLN A 139 25.50 3.02 39.12
C GLN A 139 26.47 3.64 38.11
N LEU A 140 26.15 3.52 36.83
CA LEU A 140 26.85 4.19 35.74
C LEU A 140 25.86 5.06 35.00
N ASP A 141 26.19 6.33 34.82
CA ASP A 141 25.35 7.29 34.11
C ASP A 141 26.13 7.88 32.93
N LEU A 142 25.49 7.82 31.77
CA LEU A 142 26.02 8.30 30.50
C LEU A 142 25.16 9.46 30.02
N GLN A 143 25.78 10.55 29.61
CA GLN A 143 25.10 11.73 29.08
C GLN A 143 25.65 12.11 27.71
N SER A 144 24.76 12.46 26.78
CA SER A 144 25.09 13.04 25.47
C SER A 144 26.12 12.26 24.66
N LEU A 145 26.06 10.92 24.69
CA LEU A 145 26.96 10.08 23.90
C LEU A 145 26.72 10.32 22.41
N LYS A 146 27.79 10.53 21.65
CA LYS A 146 27.75 10.56 20.18
C LYS A 146 28.86 9.67 19.63
N VAL A 147 28.47 8.78 18.72
CA VAL A 147 29.37 7.83 18.06
C VAL A 147 29.26 8.04 16.55
N ALA A 148 30.42 8.25 15.93
CA ALA A 148 30.57 8.44 14.50
C ALA A 148 31.60 7.45 13.92
N THR A 149 31.73 7.44 12.61
CA THR A 149 32.83 6.76 11.92
C THR A 149 34.05 7.69 11.82
N ARG A 150 35.23 7.18 11.45
CA ARG A 150 36.39 8.06 11.20
C ARG A 150 36.23 8.94 9.96
N SER A 151 35.40 8.53 9.00
CA SER A 151 35.21 9.22 7.72
C SER A 151 34.10 10.28 7.74
N SER A 152 33.18 10.23 8.71
CA SER A 152 32.08 11.19 8.85
C SER A 152 32.06 11.82 10.24
N LYS A 153 31.78 13.12 10.30
CA LYS A 153 31.56 13.83 11.58
C LYS A 153 30.12 13.69 12.10
N ASP A 154 29.20 13.27 11.24
CA ASP A 154 27.79 13.09 11.63
C ASP A 154 27.66 11.83 12.50
N PRO A 155 27.03 11.93 13.69
CA PRO A 155 26.87 10.78 14.56
C PRO A 155 25.89 9.78 13.93
N LEU A 156 26.32 8.53 13.81
CA LEU A 156 25.46 7.41 13.40
C LEU A 156 24.63 6.88 14.57
N ILE A 157 25.14 7.05 15.80
CA ILE A 157 24.46 6.71 17.04
C ILE A 157 24.61 7.90 17.97
N SER A 158 23.49 8.37 18.54
CA SER A 158 23.50 9.30 19.66
C SER A 158 22.58 8.83 20.77
N LEU A 159 22.93 9.14 22.02
CA LEU A 159 22.13 8.79 23.18
C LEU A 159 22.12 9.98 24.14
N ALA A 160 20.93 10.51 24.43
CA ALA A 160 20.80 11.65 25.33
C ALA A 160 21.16 11.27 26.78
N GLN A 161 20.61 10.16 27.27
CA GLN A 161 20.89 9.66 28.61
C GLN A 161 20.86 8.13 28.67
N GLY A 162 21.81 7.54 29.39
CA GLY A 162 21.82 6.14 29.78
C GLY A 162 22.12 6.00 31.27
N SER A 163 21.49 5.05 31.94
CA SER A 163 21.76 4.71 33.35
C SER A 163 21.79 3.20 33.50
N VAL A 164 22.81 2.67 34.13
CA VAL A 164 22.97 1.25 34.43
C VAL A 164 23.06 1.08 35.94
N LYS A 165 22.10 0.36 36.53
CA LYS A 165 22.12 0.00 37.94
C LYS A 165 22.64 -1.42 38.07
N LEU A 166 23.85 -1.56 38.58
CA LEU A 166 24.50 -2.83 38.84
C LEU A 166 24.16 -3.29 40.26
N LYS A 167 23.66 -4.53 40.37
CA LYS A 167 23.44 -5.17 41.67
C LYS A 167 24.74 -5.77 42.19
N GLN A 168 25.39 -6.62 41.39
CA GLN A 168 26.64 -7.26 41.76
C GLN A 168 27.47 -7.71 40.55
N VAL A 169 28.79 -7.58 40.62
CA VAL A 169 29.74 -8.34 39.79
C VAL A 169 30.64 -9.14 40.72
N ASP A 170 30.70 -10.45 40.51
CA ASP A 170 31.67 -11.33 41.17
C ASP A 170 32.71 -11.76 40.15
N VAL A 171 33.92 -11.23 40.29
CA VAL A 171 35.03 -11.49 39.36
C VAL A 171 35.55 -12.92 39.49
N ALA A 172 35.47 -13.50 40.69
CA ALA A 172 35.91 -14.87 40.92
C ALA A 172 34.90 -15.87 40.34
N ALA A 173 33.60 -15.62 40.53
CA ALA A 173 32.52 -16.42 39.96
C ALA A 173 32.25 -16.11 38.47
N ARG A 174 32.85 -15.06 37.92
CA ARG A 174 32.61 -14.57 36.55
C ARG A 174 31.13 -14.35 36.27
N SER A 175 30.43 -13.74 37.23
CA SER A 175 28.99 -13.46 37.12
C SER A 175 28.70 -11.97 37.27
N ALA A 176 27.79 -11.44 36.45
CA ALA A 176 27.32 -10.06 36.52
C ALA A 176 25.78 -10.00 36.61
N GLU A 177 25.27 -9.36 37.66
CA GLU A 177 23.85 -9.06 37.85
C GLU A 177 23.61 -7.55 37.72
N ILE A 178 22.88 -7.18 36.68
CA ILE A 178 22.45 -5.81 36.38
C ILE A 178 20.95 -5.71 36.72
N ALA A 179 20.59 -4.76 37.56
CA ALA A 179 19.20 -4.55 37.96
C ALA A 179 18.39 -3.91 36.83
N SER A 180 18.86 -2.79 36.29
CA SER A 180 18.23 -2.11 35.16
C SER A 180 19.24 -1.42 34.23
N ILE A 181 18.85 -1.31 32.96
CA ILE A 181 19.47 -0.45 31.96
C ILE A 181 18.37 0.47 31.44
N ASP A 182 18.48 1.75 31.76
CA ASP A 182 17.51 2.78 31.39
C ASP A 182 18.15 3.72 30.36
N THR A 183 17.54 3.86 29.19
CA THR A 183 18.05 4.70 28.10
C THR A 183 16.96 5.60 27.55
N THR A 184 17.30 6.86 27.29
CA THR A 184 16.38 7.87 26.76
C THR A 184 17.03 8.59 25.58
N GLY A 185 16.26 8.80 24.51
CA GLY A 185 16.69 9.60 23.37
C GLY A 185 17.80 8.94 22.56
N LEU A 186 17.77 7.62 22.39
CA LEU A 186 18.66 6.91 21.47
C LEU A 186 18.26 7.25 20.03
N ALA A 187 19.15 7.84 19.24
CA ALA A 187 18.95 8.03 17.81
C ALA A 187 19.94 7.18 17.00
N ILE A 188 19.42 6.45 16.03
CA ILE A 188 20.20 5.60 15.13
C ILE A 188 19.91 6.00 13.67
N ASP A 189 20.96 6.23 12.89
CA ASP A 189 20.87 6.39 11.43
C ASP A 189 21.49 5.17 10.73
N ALA A 190 20.62 4.26 10.31
CA ALA A 190 20.97 3.03 9.62
C ALA A 190 20.69 3.16 8.12
N GLN A 191 21.66 2.75 7.31
CA GLN A 191 21.55 2.77 5.86
C GLN A 191 22.02 1.44 5.30
N ARG A 192 21.18 0.83 4.47
CA ARG A 192 21.59 -0.25 3.59
C ARG A 192 22.11 0.35 2.29
N LEU A 193 23.38 0.13 2.03
CA LEU A 193 24.09 0.66 0.86
C LEU A 193 23.72 -0.13 -0.39
N LYS A 194 24.12 0.38 -1.58
CA LYS A 194 23.83 -0.27 -2.87
C LYS A 194 24.41 -1.67 -3.00
N ASP A 195 25.49 -1.97 -2.29
CA ASP A 195 26.12 -3.29 -2.23
C ASP A 195 25.44 -4.24 -1.22
N GLY A 196 24.38 -3.79 -0.55
CA GLY A 196 23.63 -4.53 0.46
C GLY A 196 24.23 -4.48 1.86
N SER A 197 25.40 -3.87 2.06
CA SER A 197 26.03 -3.71 3.37
C SER A 197 25.30 -2.66 4.23
N ILE A 198 25.44 -2.74 5.54
CA ILE A 198 24.84 -1.78 6.50
C ILE A 198 25.93 -0.82 6.99
N ASN A 199 25.70 0.49 6.89
CA ASN A 199 26.65 1.52 7.34
C ASN A 199 27.11 1.35 8.81
N LEU A 200 26.21 0.89 9.70
CA LEU A 200 26.53 0.63 11.11
C LEU A 200 27.55 -0.51 11.30
N ALA A 201 27.66 -1.43 10.35
CA ALA A 201 28.70 -2.47 10.40
C ALA A 201 30.11 -1.87 10.31
N ALA A 202 30.25 -0.69 9.70
CA ALA A 202 31.50 0.06 9.69
C ALA A 202 31.92 0.58 11.07
N LEU A 203 31.10 0.48 12.11
CA LEU A 203 31.50 0.71 13.51
C LEU A 203 32.16 -0.52 14.13
N GLY A 204 31.85 -1.73 13.66
CA GLY A 204 32.33 -2.99 14.23
C GLY A 204 33.64 -3.54 13.65
N GLY A 205 34.21 -2.88 12.64
CA GLY A 205 35.45 -3.34 11.99
C GLY A 205 36.65 -3.38 12.94
N GLN A 206 37.44 -4.46 12.89
CA GLN A 206 38.73 -4.52 13.56
C GLN A 206 39.74 -3.62 12.83
N HIS A 207 40.53 -2.87 13.58
CA HIS A 207 41.64 -2.10 13.01
C HIS A 207 42.74 -3.05 12.51
N GLU A 208 43.34 -2.77 11.35
CA GLU A 208 44.53 -3.48 10.87
C GLU A 208 45.64 -3.45 11.92
N VAL A 209 46.29 -4.60 12.05
CA VAL A 209 47.17 -5.04 13.14
C VAL A 209 48.27 -4.00 13.44
N ALA A 210 48.21 -3.38 14.62
CA ALA A 210 49.39 -2.77 15.22
C ALA A 210 50.33 -3.86 15.77
N PRO A 211 51.67 -3.67 15.72
CA PRO A 211 52.65 -4.73 15.99
C PRO A 211 52.47 -5.34 17.38
N GLN A 212 52.59 -6.67 17.47
CA GLN A 212 52.51 -7.47 18.69
C GLN A 212 53.30 -6.84 19.85
N ARG A 213 52.59 -6.25 20.82
CA ARG A 213 53.12 -6.04 22.17
C ARG A 213 52.97 -7.35 22.95
N THR A 214 54.09 -7.86 23.45
CA THR A 214 54.32 -9.19 24.06
C THR A 214 53.39 -9.55 25.22
N ALA A 215 52.71 -8.58 25.84
CA ALA A 215 51.74 -8.80 26.91
C ALA A 215 50.40 -9.42 26.43
N ILE A 216 50.04 -9.24 25.16
CA ILE A 216 48.74 -9.68 24.60
C ILE A 216 48.70 -11.21 24.39
N HIS A 217 49.86 -11.85 24.17
CA HIS A 217 49.96 -13.31 24.03
C HIS A 217 49.73 -14.06 25.36
N ALA A 218 50.12 -13.48 26.50
CA ALA A 218 49.86 -14.09 27.81
C ALA A 218 48.37 -14.05 28.19
N VAL A 219 47.65 -12.98 27.79
CA VAL A 219 46.21 -12.83 27.99
C VAL A 219 45.42 -13.79 27.09
N LYS A 220 45.78 -13.92 25.80
CA LYS A 220 45.13 -14.87 24.87
C LYS A 220 45.24 -16.34 25.32
N LYS A 221 46.36 -16.73 25.94
CA LYS A 221 46.56 -18.09 26.45
C LYS A 221 45.76 -18.36 27.74
N ALA A 222 45.59 -17.35 28.60
CA ALA A 222 44.74 -17.44 29.79
C ALA A 222 43.23 -17.35 29.49
N GLN A 223 42.85 -16.78 28.33
CA GLN A 223 41.46 -16.64 27.88
C GLN A 223 40.87 -17.95 27.34
N ALA A 224 41.72 -18.90 26.92
CA ALA A 224 41.31 -20.20 26.37
C ALA A 224 40.97 -21.26 27.44
N GLU A 225 41.31 -21.05 28.72
CA GLU A 225 41.27 -22.10 29.76
C GLU A 225 40.30 -21.82 30.94
N GLY A 226 39.57 -20.69 30.96
CA GLY A 226 38.67 -20.36 32.08
C GLY A 226 37.16 -20.44 31.76
N PRO A 227 36.28 -20.62 32.76
CA PRO A 227 34.82 -20.70 32.55
C PRO A 227 34.25 -19.40 31.96
N ALA A 228 33.19 -19.51 31.15
CA ALA A 228 32.55 -18.36 30.52
C ALA A 228 31.94 -17.40 31.56
N TRP A 229 31.78 -16.12 31.19
CA TRP A 229 31.04 -15.16 32.03
C TRP A 229 29.53 -15.40 31.91
N HIS A 230 28.83 -15.41 33.04
CA HIS A 230 27.38 -15.43 33.10
C HIS A 230 26.83 -14.05 33.41
N TYR A 231 25.72 -13.66 32.82
CA TYR A 231 25.11 -12.35 33.08
C TYR A 231 23.59 -12.40 33.14
N LYS A 232 23.03 -11.51 33.95
CA LYS A 232 21.59 -11.28 34.04
C LYS A 232 21.29 -9.80 34.09
N ILE A 233 20.36 -9.34 33.27
CA ILE A 233 19.82 -7.99 33.26
C ILE A 233 18.33 -8.09 33.62
N GLY A 234 17.95 -7.50 34.75
CA GLY A 234 16.56 -7.54 35.23
C GLY A 234 15.60 -6.87 34.24
N GLU A 235 15.94 -5.65 33.81
CA GLU A 235 15.12 -4.87 32.90
C GLU A 235 15.98 -3.97 32.00
N LEU A 236 15.62 -3.89 30.72
CA LEU A 236 16.12 -2.90 29.78
C LEU A 236 14.94 -2.05 29.31
N VAL A 237 15.06 -0.73 29.48
CA VAL A 237 14.05 0.24 29.06
C VAL A 237 14.69 1.25 28.12
N LEU A 238 14.06 1.42 26.96
CA LEU A 238 14.39 2.39 25.95
C LEU A 238 13.20 3.32 25.76
N LYS A 239 13.42 4.62 25.97
CA LYS A 239 12.40 5.68 25.85
C LYS A 239 12.79 6.69 24.78
N ASP A 240 11.78 7.20 24.08
CA ASP A 240 11.92 8.29 23.10
C ASP A 240 13.02 8.05 22.06
N ALA A 241 13.20 6.80 21.65
CA ALA A 241 14.19 6.46 20.65
C ALA A 241 13.71 6.83 19.24
N THR A 242 14.67 7.08 18.36
CA THR A 242 14.45 7.36 16.95
C THR A 242 15.34 6.44 16.12
N ALA A 243 14.75 5.72 15.17
CA ALA A 243 15.50 4.94 14.20
C ALA A 243 15.14 5.43 12.79
N ASN A 244 16.13 5.94 12.06
CA ASN A 244 16.02 6.23 10.65
C ASN A 244 16.67 5.08 9.89
N PHE A 245 15.91 4.45 8.99
CA PHE A 245 16.42 3.42 8.11
C PHE A 245 16.24 3.83 6.66
N THR A 246 17.32 3.82 5.89
CA THR A 246 17.29 4.06 4.43
C THR A 246 17.84 2.86 3.68
N ASP A 247 17.04 2.22 2.84
CA ASP A 247 17.49 1.17 1.93
C ASP A 247 17.75 1.76 0.53
N ASN A 248 19.01 1.74 0.09
CA ASN A 248 19.43 2.22 -1.22
C ASN A 248 19.64 1.09 -2.25
N THR A 249 19.22 -0.15 -1.95
CA THR A 249 19.34 -1.30 -2.87
C THR A 249 18.28 -1.28 -3.97
N THR A 250 17.17 -0.55 -3.77
CA THR A 250 16.09 -0.37 -4.73
C THR A 250 16.32 0.86 -5.63
N PRO A 251 15.74 0.92 -6.84
CA PRO A 251 15.86 2.09 -7.73
C PRO A 251 15.39 3.41 -7.10
N GLN A 252 14.34 3.34 -6.29
CA GLN A 252 13.90 4.42 -5.40
C GLN A 252 14.23 4.03 -3.96
N PRO A 253 15.00 4.84 -3.21
CA PRO A 253 15.36 4.50 -1.84
C PRO A 253 14.14 4.38 -0.93
N VAL A 254 14.08 3.32 -0.13
CA VAL A 254 13.04 3.13 0.88
C VAL A 254 13.48 3.82 2.16
N LYS A 255 12.69 4.79 2.64
CA LYS A 255 12.98 5.53 3.87
C LYS A 255 11.93 5.22 4.92
N LEU A 256 12.38 4.73 6.07
CA LEU A 256 11.55 4.43 7.23
C LEU A 256 12.02 5.33 8.38
N ASN A 257 11.11 6.16 8.88
CA ASN A 257 11.33 6.95 10.08
C ASN A 257 10.50 6.36 11.22
N ILE A 258 11.17 5.84 12.24
CA ILE A 258 10.54 5.21 13.40
C ILE A 258 10.76 6.12 14.60
N THR A 259 9.74 6.88 14.97
CA THR A 259 9.78 7.82 16.10
C THR A 259 8.37 8.21 16.59
N PRO A 260 8.09 8.17 17.91
CA PRO A 260 8.94 7.61 18.95
C PRO A 260 9.01 6.07 18.88
N LEU A 261 10.11 5.50 19.36
CA LEU A 261 10.30 4.08 19.63
C LEU A 261 10.51 3.87 21.13
N GLN A 262 9.74 2.97 21.72
CA GLN A 262 9.82 2.56 23.10
C GLN A 262 9.96 1.05 23.16
N LEU A 263 10.93 0.56 23.91
CA LEU A 263 11.18 -0.87 24.05
C LEU A 263 11.43 -1.20 25.52
N LYS A 264 10.75 -2.22 26.01
CA LYS A 264 10.98 -2.80 27.32
C LYS A 264 11.25 -4.29 27.15
N VAL A 265 12.38 -4.75 27.69
CA VAL A 265 12.77 -6.17 27.70
C VAL A 265 13.11 -6.57 29.13
N GLN A 266 12.61 -7.72 29.58
CA GLN A 266 12.83 -8.20 30.95
C GLN A 266 13.60 -9.51 30.96
N ASN A 267 14.31 -9.78 32.06
CA ASN A 267 15.00 -11.04 32.33
C ASN A 267 16.01 -11.48 31.24
N ILE A 268 16.77 -10.54 30.68
CA ILE A 268 17.82 -10.86 29.69
C ILE A 268 18.94 -11.64 30.41
N SER A 269 19.40 -12.74 29.83
CA SER A 269 20.54 -13.51 30.33
C SER A 269 21.32 -14.16 29.21
N ASP A 270 22.50 -14.69 29.53
CA ASP A 270 23.27 -15.55 28.62
C ASP A 270 22.58 -16.89 28.31
N ASP A 271 21.62 -17.31 29.14
CA ASP A 271 20.74 -18.44 28.86
C ASP A 271 19.64 -18.04 27.86
N LEU A 272 19.95 -18.18 26.57
CA LEU A 272 19.08 -17.85 25.43
C LEU A 272 17.88 -18.80 25.26
N SER A 273 17.77 -19.85 26.10
CA SER A 273 16.65 -20.78 26.09
C SER A 273 15.45 -20.30 26.90
N ARG A 274 15.63 -19.24 27.71
CA ARG A 274 14.56 -18.65 28.52
C ARG A 274 13.73 -17.65 27.70
N PRO A 275 12.41 -17.59 27.92
CA PRO A 275 11.58 -16.55 27.35
C PRO A 275 11.98 -15.16 27.86
N LEU A 276 12.11 -14.21 26.95
CA LEU A 276 12.30 -12.80 27.21
C LEU A 276 10.97 -12.07 26.98
N PRO A 277 10.32 -11.55 28.05
CA PRO A 277 9.18 -10.68 27.89
C PRO A 277 9.59 -9.38 27.20
N VAL A 278 8.88 -9.03 26.13
CA VAL A 278 9.10 -7.83 25.28
C VAL A 278 7.81 -7.03 25.19
N ASP A 279 7.93 -5.71 25.36
CA ASP A 279 6.88 -4.71 25.07
C ASP A 279 7.51 -3.62 24.19
N LEU A 280 7.09 -3.56 22.92
CA LEU A 280 7.58 -2.63 21.91
C LEU A 280 6.42 -1.75 21.47
N GLN A 281 6.64 -0.44 21.47
CA GLN A 281 5.74 0.54 20.86
C GLN A 281 6.54 1.42 19.90
N ALA A 282 6.07 1.54 18.68
CA ALA A 282 6.75 2.28 17.63
C ALA A 282 5.75 3.04 16.76
N THR A 283 6.13 4.24 16.34
CA THR A 283 5.39 5.00 15.33
C THR A 283 6.22 5.09 14.05
N LEU A 284 5.67 4.59 12.94
CA LEU A 284 6.28 4.58 11.62
C LEU A 284 5.75 5.74 10.77
N ASN A 285 6.66 6.48 10.12
CA ASN A 285 6.37 7.58 9.19
C ASN A 285 5.37 8.61 9.75
N ARG A 286 5.45 8.89 11.06
CA ARG A 286 4.64 9.87 11.82
C ARG A 286 3.14 9.59 11.93
N LYS A 287 2.61 8.48 11.39
CA LYS A 287 1.16 8.20 11.35
C LYS A 287 0.78 6.78 11.78
N GLY A 288 1.56 5.77 11.38
CA GLY A 288 1.24 4.38 11.67
C GLY A 288 1.80 3.94 13.02
N THR A 289 1.00 3.28 13.85
CA THR A 289 1.44 2.79 15.18
C THR A 289 1.56 1.27 15.18
N LEU A 290 2.62 0.75 15.82
CA LEU A 290 2.87 -0.66 16.03
C LEU A 290 3.11 -0.92 17.52
N GLY A 291 2.26 -1.73 18.13
CA GLY A 291 2.43 -2.33 19.45
C GLY A 291 2.71 -3.83 19.32
N VAL A 292 3.75 -4.32 19.98
CA VAL A 292 4.08 -5.75 20.05
C VAL A 292 4.35 -6.10 21.50
N LYS A 293 3.61 -7.07 22.04
CA LYS A 293 3.76 -7.50 23.44
C LYS A 293 3.69 -9.01 23.59
N GLY A 294 4.67 -9.61 24.24
CA GLY A 294 4.70 -11.05 24.51
C GLY A 294 6.09 -11.57 24.77
N ASP A 295 6.33 -12.83 24.46
CA ASP A 295 7.57 -13.53 24.80
C ASP A 295 8.37 -13.90 23.55
N VAL A 296 9.69 -13.72 23.64
CA VAL A 296 10.65 -14.12 22.60
C VAL A 296 11.69 -15.03 23.25
N THR A 297 11.91 -16.22 22.71
CA THR A 297 13.01 -17.13 23.08
C THR A 297 13.98 -17.19 21.91
N ALA A 298 15.28 -16.99 22.15
CA ALA A 298 16.27 -16.92 21.07
C ALA A 298 16.76 -18.30 20.61
N THR A 299 16.83 -19.31 21.50
CA THR A 299 17.39 -20.63 21.16
C THR A 299 16.59 -21.79 21.77
N PRO A 300 15.85 -22.59 20.97
CA PRO A 300 15.49 -22.33 19.57
C PRO A 300 14.60 -21.08 19.46
N LEU A 301 14.57 -20.44 18.29
CA LEU A 301 13.76 -19.24 18.08
C LEU A 301 12.27 -19.57 18.27
N LYS A 302 11.64 -18.95 19.26
CA LYS A 302 10.20 -18.97 19.50
C LYS A 302 9.73 -17.55 19.77
N VAL A 303 8.66 -17.13 19.12
CA VAL A 303 8.03 -15.83 19.29
C VAL A 303 6.57 -16.09 19.56
N ALA A 304 6.01 -15.51 20.61
CA ALA A 304 4.59 -15.56 20.92
C ALA A 304 4.17 -14.16 21.37
N VAL A 305 3.61 -13.37 20.45
CA VAL A 305 3.38 -11.94 20.64
C VAL A 305 1.99 -11.52 20.19
N LYS A 306 1.38 -10.62 20.94
CA LYS A 306 0.22 -9.84 20.51
C LYS A 306 0.69 -8.67 19.68
N VAL A 307 0.13 -8.54 18.49
CA VAL A 307 0.42 -7.48 17.53
C VAL A 307 -0.79 -6.57 17.43
N ASN A 308 -0.58 -5.28 17.64
CA ASN A 308 -1.55 -4.22 17.38
C ASN A 308 -0.92 -3.21 16.43
N ALA A 309 -1.33 -3.26 15.17
CA ALA A 309 -0.91 -2.36 14.12
C ALA A 309 -2.11 -1.51 13.69
N ASN A 310 -1.91 -0.20 13.63
CA ASN A 310 -2.92 0.74 13.16
C ASN A 310 -2.30 1.66 12.10
N ARG A 311 -2.87 1.63 10.90
CA ARG A 311 -2.50 2.45 9.74
C ARG A 311 -1.01 2.41 9.41
N LEU A 312 -0.38 1.24 9.51
CA LEU A 312 1.01 1.07 9.07
C LEU A 312 1.11 1.26 7.56
N ASP A 313 2.03 2.10 7.12
CA ASP A 313 2.19 2.45 5.71
C ASP A 313 2.83 1.30 4.91
N ALA A 314 1.98 0.45 4.31
CA ALA A 314 2.41 -0.67 3.48
C ALA A 314 2.89 -0.19 2.09
N ALA A 315 2.44 0.99 1.64
CA ALA A 315 2.88 1.61 0.38
C ALA A 315 4.36 2.02 0.43
N ALA A 316 4.91 2.29 1.62
CA ALA A 316 6.34 2.56 1.80
C ALA A 316 7.26 1.41 1.31
N PHE A 317 6.71 0.19 1.16
CA PHE A 317 7.43 -0.99 0.67
C PHE A 317 7.22 -1.27 -0.82
N GLU A 318 6.47 -0.42 -1.54
CA GLU A 318 6.25 -0.54 -2.99
C GLU A 318 7.54 -0.72 -3.79
N PRO A 319 8.66 -0.04 -3.50
CA PRO A 319 9.89 -0.20 -4.28
C PRO A 319 10.46 -1.63 -4.32
N TYR A 320 10.05 -2.52 -3.40
CA TYR A 320 10.46 -3.93 -3.41
C TYR A 320 9.65 -4.81 -4.38
N PHE A 321 8.43 -4.43 -4.75
CA PHE A 321 7.54 -5.28 -5.55
C PHE A 321 6.82 -4.57 -6.71
N GLY A 322 6.76 -3.23 -6.72
CA GLY A 322 6.09 -2.43 -7.75
C GLY A 322 6.70 -2.57 -9.14
N GLY A 323 7.95 -3.05 -9.24
CA GLY A 323 8.55 -3.49 -10.49
C GLY A 323 7.79 -4.64 -11.17
N LYS A 324 7.05 -5.45 -10.41
CA LYS A 324 6.29 -6.62 -10.89
C LYS A 324 4.85 -6.29 -11.30
N LEU A 325 4.45 -5.02 -11.19
CA LEU A 325 3.09 -4.57 -11.45
C LEU A 325 3.11 -3.48 -12.54
N ASN A 326 2.09 -3.49 -13.39
CA ASN A 326 1.74 -2.36 -14.27
C ASN A 326 0.90 -1.29 -13.53
N ALA A 327 0.84 -1.38 -12.20
CA ALA A 327 0.19 -0.43 -11.32
C ALA A 327 1.16 0.05 -10.21
N VAL A 328 1.03 1.31 -9.82
CA VAL A 328 1.70 1.91 -8.66
C VAL A 328 0.74 1.90 -7.48
N ILE A 329 1.17 1.35 -6.35
CA ILE A 329 0.41 1.40 -5.09
C ILE A 329 0.67 2.74 -4.43
N ALA A 330 -0.25 3.68 -4.65
CA ALA A 330 -0.13 5.06 -4.20
C ALA A 330 -0.44 5.24 -2.71
N SER A 331 -1.28 4.39 -2.15
CA SER A 331 -1.50 4.31 -0.71
C SER A 331 -2.00 2.92 -0.38
N ALA A 332 -1.58 2.42 0.78
CA ALA A 332 -2.09 1.20 1.37
C ALA A 332 -1.74 1.21 2.86
N LEU A 333 -2.75 1.20 3.72
CA LEU A 333 -2.54 1.25 5.16
C LEU A 333 -2.99 -0.06 5.79
N LEU A 334 -2.10 -0.68 6.55
CA LEU A 334 -2.33 -1.95 7.21
C LEU A 334 -2.80 -1.73 8.65
N ASN A 335 -3.95 -2.31 8.97
CA ASN A 335 -4.41 -2.56 10.34
C ASN A 335 -4.27 -4.06 10.63
N ALA A 336 -3.78 -4.41 11.81
CA ALA A 336 -3.74 -5.79 12.27
C ALA A 336 -3.92 -5.83 13.80
N ASN A 337 -4.74 -6.75 14.29
CA ASN A 337 -4.93 -6.97 15.72
C ASN A 337 -5.08 -8.45 15.99
N GLY A 338 -4.05 -9.08 16.55
CA GLY A 338 -4.05 -10.53 16.73
C GLY A 338 -2.83 -11.10 17.43
N ASP A 339 -2.88 -12.39 17.68
CA ASP A 339 -1.79 -13.18 18.23
C ASP A 339 -0.95 -13.78 17.09
N LEU A 340 0.35 -13.50 17.10
CA LEU A 340 1.35 -14.06 16.22
C LEU A 340 2.24 -15.02 17.01
N ALA A 341 2.32 -16.27 16.56
CA ALA A 341 3.31 -17.21 17.05
C ALA A 341 4.23 -17.68 15.92
N LEU A 342 5.53 -17.72 16.17
CA LEU A 342 6.55 -18.22 15.25
C LEU A 342 7.47 -19.15 16.00
N SER A 343 7.85 -20.27 15.39
CA SER A 343 8.87 -21.15 15.93
C SER A 343 9.77 -21.65 14.81
N GLN A 344 11.08 -21.62 15.06
CA GLN A 344 12.08 -22.13 14.13
C GLN A 344 12.97 -23.11 14.90
N ALA A 345 12.63 -24.39 14.79
CA ALA A 345 13.42 -25.50 15.29
C ALA A 345 14.07 -26.24 14.11
N LYS A 346 13.41 -27.28 13.59
CA LYS A 346 13.85 -27.96 12.35
C LYS A 346 13.33 -27.28 11.08
N SER A 347 12.08 -26.82 11.12
CA SER A 347 11.41 -26.05 10.07
C SER A 347 10.78 -24.81 10.68
N LEU A 348 10.52 -23.80 9.84
CA LEU A 348 9.84 -22.57 10.24
C LEU A 348 8.34 -22.83 10.29
N LYS A 349 7.72 -22.56 11.44
CA LYS A 349 6.27 -22.57 11.61
C LYS A 349 5.81 -21.19 12.06
N ALA A 350 4.75 -20.67 11.46
CA ALA A 350 4.16 -19.40 11.85
C ALA A 350 2.63 -19.52 11.87
N THR A 351 2.00 -18.95 12.89
CA THR A 351 0.54 -18.91 13.03
C THR A 351 0.11 -17.50 13.40
N TYR A 352 -0.92 -16.99 12.74
CA TYR A 352 -1.56 -15.73 13.06
C TYR A 352 -3.06 -15.96 13.31
N ARG A 353 -3.57 -15.39 14.40
CA ARG A 353 -4.98 -15.45 14.79
C ARG A 353 -5.46 -14.05 15.15
N GLY A 354 -6.40 -13.48 14.41
CA GLY A 354 -6.91 -12.14 14.68
C GLY A 354 -7.61 -11.49 13.49
N ASP A 355 -7.66 -10.16 13.48
CA ASP A 355 -8.26 -9.37 12.41
C ASP A 355 -7.19 -8.59 11.64
N MET A 356 -7.33 -8.51 10.33
CA MET A 356 -6.47 -7.71 9.47
C MET A 356 -7.30 -6.87 8.51
N ALA A 357 -6.86 -5.66 8.19
CA ALA A 357 -7.49 -4.87 7.14
C ALA A 357 -6.47 -4.05 6.37
N LEU A 358 -6.67 -3.95 5.06
CA LEU A 358 -6.03 -2.94 4.22
C LEU A 358 -7.03 -1.81 3.96
N VAL A 359 -6.67 -0.60 4.38
CA VAL A 359 -7.53 0.58 4.29
C VAL A 359 -6.91 1.68 3.44
N ASP A 360 -7.76 2.54 2.89
CA ASP A 360 -7.38 3.66 2.02
C ASP A 360 -6.46 3.25 0.86
N VAL A 361 -6.75 2.12 0.22
CA VAL A 361 -5.90 1.58 -0.85
C VAL A 361 -6.17 2.29 -2.17
N ARG A 362 -5.09 2.66 -2.87
CA ARG A 362 -5.15 3.31 -4.17
C ARG A 362 -4.10 2.76 -5.10
N MET A 363 -4.54 2.40 -6.29
CA MET A 363 -3.71 1.89 -7.37
C MET A 363 -3.88 2.79 -8.59
N LEU A 364 -2.75 3.29 -9.07
CA LEU A 364 -2.66 4.11 -10.27
C LEU A 364 -2.04 3.27 -11.39
N ASP A 365 -2.50 3.46 -12.61
CA ASP A 365 -1.83 2.92 -13.79
C ASP A 365 -0.39 3.44 -13.87
N LYS A 366 0.59 2.56 -14.08
CA LYS A 366 1.99 2.95 -14.13
C LYS A 366 2.35 3.75 -15.40
N ALA A 367 1.68 3.46 -16.52
CA ALA A 367 1.90 4.12 -17.80
C ALA A 367 1.19 5.48 -17.88
N THR A 368 -0.06 5.57 -17.42
CA THR A 368 -0.91 6.77 -17.59
C THR A 368 -1.10 7.55 -16.29
N SER A 369 -0.98 6.86 -15.15
CA SER A 369 -1.27 7.38 -13.81
C SER A 369 -2.71 7.82 -13.59
N ASP A 370 -3.61 7.37 -14.46
CA ASP A 370 -5.02 7.41 -14.19
C ASP A 370 -5.37 6.42 -13.05
N PRO A 371 -6.39 6.72 -12.23
CA PRO A 371 -6.89 5.76 -11.24
C PRO A 371 -7.34 4.47 -11.92
N PHE A 372 -6.77 3.34 -11.46
CA PHE A 372 -7.09 2.00 -11.97
C PHE A 372 -8.02 1.25 -11.01
N ALA A 373 -7.62 1.16 -9.74
CA ALA A 373 -8.35 0.45 -8.71
C ALA A 373 -8.10 1.07 -7.32
N GLY A 374 -8.99 0.80 -6.36
CA GLY A 374 -8.80 1.22 -4.97
C GLY A 374 -9.99 0.86 -4.10
N TRP A 375 -9.85 1.01 -2.79
CA TRP A 375 -10.93 0.74 -1.84
C TRP A 375 -10.74 1.47 -0.52
N GLY A 376 -11.85 1.70 0.18
CA GLY A 376 -11.82 2.27 1.52
C GLY A 376 -11.35 1.25 2.56
N SER A 377 -11.85 0.01 2.49
CA SER A 377 -11.42 -1.07 3.39
C SER A 377 -11.60 -2.44 2.75
N LEU A 378 -10.59 -3.30 2.90
CA LEU A 378 -10.66 -4.74 2.71
C LEU A 378 -10.29 -5.38 4.05
N ALA A 379 -11.30 -5.84 4.79
CA ALA A 379 -11.14 -6.38 6.13
C ALA A 379 -11.35 -7.90 6.15
N LEU A 380 -10.44 -8.60 6.80
CA LEU A 380 -10.43 -10.04 7.07
C LEU A 380 -10.67 -10.21 8.57
N SER A 381 -11.85 -10.69 8.94
CA SER A 381 -12.23 -10.94 10.34
C SER A 381 -12.12 -12.41 10.70
N ASN A 382 -11.73 -12.70 11.95
CA ASN A 382 -11.46 -14.05 12.43
C ASN A 382 -10.46 -14.79 11.53
N LEU A 383 -9.39 -14.10 11.09
CA LEU A 383 -8.35 -14.67 10.26
C LEU A 383 -7.53 -15.68 11.06
N LYS A 384 -7.34 -16.86 10.47
CA LYS A 384 -6.42 -17.90 10.90
C LYS A 384 -5.48 -18.17 9.74
N ALA A 385 -4.22 -17.79 9.88
CA ALA A 385 -3.20 -18.09 8.90
C ALA A 385 -2.15 -18.99 9.55
N ASP A 386 -1.96 -20.18 9.00
CA ASP A 386 -0.98 -21.15 9.47
C ASP A 386 0.00 -21.44 8.33
N TYR A 387 1.30 -21.40 8.63
CA TYR A 387 2.39 -21.68 7.71
C TYR A 387 3.32 -22.71 8.33
N ASP A 388 3.66 -23.73 7.54
CA ASP A 388 4.65 -24.75 7.88
C ASP A 388 5.32 -25.32 6.61
N GLU A 389 6.03 -26.44 6.76
CA GLU A 389 6.73 -27.14 5.67
C GLU A 389 5.79 -27.71 4.58
N HIS A 390 4.48 -27.82 4.85
CA HIS A 390 3.48 -28.29 3.91
C HIS A 390 2.78 -27.15 3.16
N GLY A 391 3.10 -25.89 3.47
CA GLY A 391 2.62 -24.69 2.79
C GLY A 391 1.83 -23.76 3.70
N THR A 392 0.88 -23.03 3.10
CA THR A 392 0.13 -21.98 3.78
C THR A 392 -1.35 -22.32 3.77
N VAL A 393 -1.98 -22.29 4.94
CA VAL A 393 -3.43 -22.40 5.12
C VAL A 393 -3.96 -21.06 5.63
N VAL A 394 -4.92 -20.47 4.92
CA VAL A 394 -5.57 -19.22 5.31
C VAL A 394 -7.07 -19.45 5.38
N ASP A 395 -7.64 -19.27 6.55
CA ASP A 395 -9.08 -19.31 6.83
C ASP A 395 -9.51 -17.94 7.36
N ALA A 396 -10.40 -17.25 6.64
CA ALA A 396 -10.98 -16.00 7.11
C ALA A 396 -12.49 -16.18 7.27
N GLY A 397 -13.00 -16.01 8.49
CA GLY A 397 -14.42 -16.19 8.77
C GLY A 397 -15.32 -15.21 8.00
N ARG A 398 -14.88 -13.96 7.83
CA ARG A 398 -15.57 -12.95 7.03
C ARG A 398 -14.58 -12.03 6.31
N VAL A 399 -14.86 -11.74 5.05
CA VAL A 399 -14.19 -10.75 4.22
C VAL A 399 -15.18 -9.61 3.97
N THR A 400 -14.83 -8.37 4.31
CA THR A 400 -15.67 -7.20 4.04
C THR A 400 -14.92 -6.26 3.10
N PHE A 401 -15.53 -5.97 1.95
CA PHE A 401 -14.96 -5.12 0.92
C PHE A 401 -15.81 -3.88 0.70
N THR A 402 -15.33 -2.75 1.20
CA THR A 402 -16.11 -1.51 1.35
C THR A 402 -15.53 -0.38 0.51
N LYS A 403 -16.41 0.37 -0.17
CA LYS A 403 -16.07 1.53 -1.00
C LYS A 403 -15.02 1.19 -2.07
N PHE A 404 -15.14 0.03 -2.71
CA PHE A 404 -14.22 -0.40 -3.74
C PHE A 404 -14.53 0.25 -5.10
N TYR A 405 -13.48 0.47 -5.88
CA TYR A 405 -13.51 1.00 -7.23
C TYR A 405 -12.55 0.22 -8.12
N GLY A 406 -12.96 -0.07 -9.34
CA GLY A 406 -12.11 -0.68 -10.36
C GLY A 406 -12.55 -0.32 -11.77
N ARG A 407 -11.58 -0.30 -12.69
CA ARG A 407 -11.81 -0.15 -14.14
C ARG A 407 -11.58 -1.47 -14.84
N VAL A 408 -12.62 -1.94 -15.53
CA VAL A 408 -12.54 -3.09 -16.43
C VAL A 408 -12.59 -2.55 -17.84
N LEU A 409 -11.56 -2.84 -18.63
CA LEU A 409 -11.43 -2.38 -20.00
C LEU A 409 -11.21 -3.58 -20.91
N LEU A 410 -12.07 -3.71 -21.91
CA LEU A 410 -11.88 -4.60 -23.05
C LEU A 410 -11.25 -3.77 -24.17
N ASP A 411 -10.04 -4.11 -24.59
CA ASP A 411 -9.33 -3.37 -25.64
C ASP A 411 -9.87 -3.67 -27.05
N ALA A 412 -9.37 -2.96 -28.06
CA ALA A 412 -9.76 -3.15 -29.46
C ALA A 412 -9.45 -4.55 -30.02
N GLN A 413 -8.65 -5.36 -29.33
CA GLN A 413 -8.32 -6.75 -29.68
C GLN A 413 -9.21 -7.76 -28.94
N GLY A 414 -10.10 -7.30 -28.05
CA GLY A 414 -10.94 -8.18 -27.24
C GLY A 414 -10.21 -8.78 -26.03
N LYS A 415 -9.11 -8.18 -25.57
CA LYS A 415 -8.39 -8.59 -24.36
C LYS A 415 -8.76 -7.68 -23.18
N LEU A 416 -8.91 -8.29 -21.99
CA LEU A 416 -9.19 -7.57 -20.76
C LEU A 416 -7.91 -7.02 -20.11
N ASN A 417 -7.96 -5.77 -19.67
CA ASN A 417 -6.87 -5.10 -18.94
C ASN A 417 -6.46 -5.81 -17.63
N LEU A 418 -7.38 -6.57 -17.01
CA LEU A 418 -7.11 -7.33 -15.78
C LEU A 418 -6.03 -8.41 -15.95
N ASN A 419 -5.81 -8.89 -17.18
CA ASN A 419 -4.75 -9.85 -17.48
C ASN A 419 -3.35 -9.23 -17.43
N ASP A 420 -3.25 -7.91 -17.50
CA ASP A 420 -1.98 -7.17 -17.60
C ASP A 420 -1.58 -6.48 -16.29
N VAL A 421 -2.29 -6.74 -15.18
CA VAL A 421 -1.97 -6.16 -13.86
C VAL A 421 -0.57 -6.60 -13.40
N VAL A 422 -0.26 -7.88 -13.59
CA VAL A 422 1.09 -8.42 -13.39
C VAL A 422 1.90 -8.11 -14.65
N ALA A 423 3.07 -7.51 -14.46
CA ALA A 423 3.95 -7.22 -15.59
C ALA A 423 4.56 -8.52 -16.12
N HIS A 424 4.17 -8.92 -17.33
CA HIS A 424 4.57 -10.21 -17.93
C HIS A 424 5.88 -10.15 -18.75
N GLU A 425 6.46 -8.97 -19.00
CA GLU A 425 7.66 -8.84 -19.84
C GLU A 425 8.61 -7.76 -19.33
N THR A 426 9.91 -7.92 -19.60
CA THR A 426 10.89 -6.83 -19.50
C THR A 426 10.67 -5.87 -20.67
N GLY A 427 9.86 -4.84 -20.45
CA GLY A 427 9.49 -3.83 -21.46
C GLY A 427 8.90 -2.55 -20.84
N ALA A 428 8.45 -1.61 -21.68
CA ALA A 428 7.75 -0.42 -21.20
C ALA A 428 6.40 -0.80 -20.53
N ALA A 429 6.02 -0.09 -19.47
CA ALA A 429 4.79 -0.39 -18.72
C ALA A 429 3.56 -0.37 -19.65
N GLN A 430 2.76 -1.43 -19.59
CA GLN A 430 1.50 -1.50 -20.32
C GLN A 430 0.43 -0.71 -19.57
N SER A 431 -0.39 0.03 -20.31
CA SER A 431 -1.48 0.83 -19.77
C SER A 431 -2.63 -0.08 -19.35
N LEU A 432 -3.18 0.15 -18.15
CA LEU A 432 -4.33 -0.54 -17.58
C LEU A 432 -5.64 0.25 -17.76
N THR A 433 -5.56 1.53 -18.13
CA THR A 433 -6.72 2.44 -18.21
C THR A 433 -7.00 2.99 -19.60
N ARG A 434 -6.04 2.83 -20.52
CA ARG A 434 -6.16 3.28 -21.92
C ARG A 434 -5.71 2.20 -22.88
N ASP A 435 -6.44 2.12 -23.97
CA ASP A 435 -6.09 1.31 -25.13
C ASP A 435 -5.04 2.07 -25.98
N LYS A 436 -3.94 1.41 -26.34
CA LYS A 436 -2.87 1.96 -27.20
C LYS A 436 -2.89 1.35 -28.61
N SER A 437 -3.85 0.48 -28.88
CA SER A 437 -3.95 -0.22 -30.13
C SER A 437 -4.65 0.67 -31.15
N GLY A 438 -3.87 1.41 -31.93
CA GLY A 438 -4.33 2.08 -33.15
C GLY A 438 -4.61 1.09 -34.30
N ALA A 439 -5.06 -0.13 -33.99
CA ALA A 439 -5.33 -1.18 -34.96
C ALA A 439 -6.82 -1.48 -35.00
N ASP A 440 -7.38 -1.54 -36.22
CA ASP A 440 -8.75 -1.95 -36.47
C ASP A 440 -9.03 -3.34 -35.88
N PRO A 441 -10.25 -3.59 -35.36
CA PRO A 441 -10.61 -4.89 -34.80
C PRO A 441 -10.45 -5.98 -35.86
N VAL A 442 -9.85 -7.11 -35.48
CA VAL A 442 -9.64 -8.26 -36.37
C VAL A 442 -11.01 -8.78 -36.83
N SER A 443 -11.22 -8.84 -38.14
CA SER A 443 -12.43 -9.41 -38.75
C SER A 443 -12.58 -10.89 -38.37
N LEU A 444 -13.66 -11.24 -37.68
CA LEU A 444 -14.03 -12.63 -37.32
C LEU A 444 -14.67 -13.40 -38.49
N THR A 445 -14.15 -13.25 -39.71
CA THR A 445 -14.55 -14.14 -40.81
C THR A 445 -13.76 -15.45 -40.70
N PRO A 446 -14.42 -16.63 -40.68
CA PRO A 446 -13.71 -17.89 -40.74
C PRO A 446 -13.05 -18.04 -42.11
N GLN A 447 -11.75 -17.76 -42.19
CA GLN A 447 -10.99 -17.94 -43.42
C GLN A 447 -10.85 -19.44 -43.68
N SER A 448 -11.59 -19.90 -44.67
CA SER A 448 -11.50 -21.25 -45.22
C SER A 448 -10.06 -21.55 -45.65
N ALA A 449 -9.57 -22.70 -45.21
CA ALA A 449 -8.29 -23.24 -45.62
C ALA A 449 -8.28 -23.48 -47.13
N SER A 450 -7.43 -22.75 -47.85
CA SER A 450 -7.10 -23.04 -49.24
C SER A 450 -5.60 -22.93 -49.48
N THR A 451 -5.06 -24.13 -49.75
CA THR A 451 -3.99 -24.45 -50.71
C THR A 451 -2.59 -23.89 -50.49
N VAL A 452 -1.74 -24.81 -50.08
CA VAL A 452 -0.28 -24.84 -50.12
C VAL A 452 0.23 -24.50 -51.52
N ALA A 453 1.05 -23.46 -51.64
CA ALA A 453 1.96 -23.23 -52.75
C ALA A 453 3.40 -23.32 -52.24
N ALA A 454 4.18 -24.20 -52.85
CA ALA A 454 5.55 -24.53 -52.49
C ALA A 454 6.57 -23.61 -53.17
N ALA A 455 7.55 -23.12 -52.38
CA ALA A 455 8.94 -22.79 -52.71
C ALA A 455 9.53 -22.17 -51.42
N SER A 456 10.74 -22.44 -50.91
CA SER A 456 11.96 -23.04 -51.44
C SER A 456 12.94 -23.27 -50.27
N ALA A 457 13.80 -24.28 -50.44
CA ALA A 457 15.02 -24.72 -49.74
C ALA A 457 15.57 -24.03 -48.46
N PRO A 458 16.27 -24.80 -47.59
CA PRO A 458 16.56 -24.46 -46.19
C PRO A 458 17.88 -23.71 -46.00
N VAL A 459 17.89 -22.73 -45.08
CA VAL A 459 19.12 -22.18 -44.47
C VAL A 459 19.18 -22.69 -43.03
N PRO A 460 20.29 -23.31 -42.58
CA PRO A 460 20.41 -23.79 -41.21
C PRO A 460 20.71 -22.60 -40.30
N ALA A 461 19.65 -22.03 -39.72
CA ALA A 461 19.78 -21.15 -38.56
C ALA A 461 19.49 -21.98 -37.31
N SER A 462 20.54 -22.21 -36.52
CA SER A 462 20.50 -22.75 -35.17
C SER A 462 19.68 -21.84 -34.25
N ALA A 463 18.35 -21.95 -34.32
CA ALA A 463 17.47 -21.44 -33.30
C ALA A 463 17.22 -22.57 -32.30
N SER A 464 17.84 -22.45 -31.12
CA SER A 464 17.47 -23.22 -29.95
C SER A 464 15.95 -23.09 -29.78
N ALA A 465 15.24 -24.20 -29.94
CA ALA A 465 13.84 -24.30 -29.61
C ALA A 465 13.70 -23.92 -28.13
N ALA A 466 13.15 -22.73 -27.87
CA ALA A 466 12.67 -22.36 -26.55
C ALA A 466 11.54 -23.35 -26.21
N THR A 467 11.91 -24.42 -25.52
CA THR A 467 10.97 -25.26 -24.80
C THR A 467 10.30 -24.33 -23.80
N VAL A 468 9.04 -24.00 -24.05
CA VAL A 468 8.16 -23.37 -23.06
C VAL A 468 8.11 -24.36 -21.91
N THR A 469 8.96 -24.13 -20.91
CA THR A 469 8.96 -24.92 -19.70
C THR A 469 7.65 -24.55 -19.02
N ALA A 470 6.68 -25.46 -19.02
CA ALA A 470 5.45 -25.30 -18.26
C ALA A 470 5.84 -24.88 -16.85
N ALA A 471 5.23 -23.79 -16.35
CA ALA A 471 5.51 -23.27 -15.02
C ALA A 471 5.36 -24.41 -14.00
N THR A 472 6.47 -24.81 -13.39
CA THR A 472 6.48 -25.79 -12.30
C THR A 472 5.50 -25.32 -11.24
N ALA A 473 4.54 -26.17 -10.85
CA ALA A 473 3.61 -25.87 -9.78
C ALA A 473 4.38 -25.43 -8.52
N PRO A 474 3.93 -24.37 -7.81
CA PRO A 474 4.66 -23.85 -6.66
C PRO A 474 4.92 -24.97 -5.65
N GLN A 475 6.17 -25.08 -5.19
CA GLN A 475 6.64 -26.14 -4.28
C GLN A 475 5.93 -26.15 -2.91
N SER A 476 5.05 -25.20 -2.63
CA SER A 476 4.21 -25.13 -1.43
C SER A 476 2.80 -24.65 -1.80
N PRO A 477 1.77 -25.49 -1.71
CA PRO A 477 0.40 -25.09 -2.07
C PRO A 477 -0.17 -24.10 -1.06
N VAL A 478 -0.94 -23.12 -1.56
CA VAL A 478 -1.70 -22.18 -0.72
C VAL A 478 -3.16 -22.64 -0.68
N LYS A 479 -3.63 -23.00 0.51
CA LYS A 479 -5.02 -23.39 0.77
C LYS A 479 -5.76 -22.19 1.35
N LEU A 480 -6.83 -21.76 0.67
CA LEU A 480 -7.61 -20.59 1.07
C LEU A 480 -9.05 -21.02 1.34
N HIS A 481 -9.63 -20.51 2.42
CA HIS A 481 -11.03 -20.62 2.76
C HIS A 481 -11.56 -19.26 3.27
N PHE A 482 -12.69 -18.82 2.73
CA PHE A 482 -13.36 -17.59 3.10
C PHE A 482 -14.79 -17.93 3.47
N GLY A 483 -15.23 -17.65 4.70
CA GLY A 483 -16.55 -18.04 5.19
C GLY A 483 -17.70 -17.20 4.60
N GLN A 484 -17.50 -15.91 4.43
CA GLN A 484 -18.46 -15.00 3.80
C GLN A 484 -17.73 -13.79 3.24
N LEU A 485 -18.03 -13.40 1.99
CA LEU A 485 -17.62 -12.11 1.42
C LEU A 485 -18.80 -11.15 1.43
N VAL A 486 -18.61 -9.95 1.98
CA VAL A 486 -19.59 -8.88 2.05
C VAL A 486 -19.11 -7.71 1.21
N LEU A 487 -19.91 -7.31 0.22
CA LEU A 487 -19.64 -6.17 -0.66
C LEU A 487 -20.46 -4.97 -0.19
N GLN A 488 -19.83 -3.79 -0.11
CA GLN A 488 -20.49 -2.57 0.34
C GLN A 488 -20.05 -1.34 -0.46
N GLN A 489 -21.01 -0.58 -0.98
CA GLN A 489 -20.78 0.72 -1.62
C GLN A 489 -19.75 0.65 -2.77
N GLY A 490 -19.75 -0.44 -3.53
CA GLY A 490 -18.82 -0.64 -4.64
C GLY A 490 -19.20 0.13 -5.91
N ARG A 491 -18.19 0.36 -6.74
CA ARG A 491 -18.32 0.95 -8.08
C ARG A 491 -17.40 0.24 -9.06
N VAL A 492 -17.88 -0.04 -10.26
CA VAL A 492 -17.07 -0.56 -11.36
C VAL A 492 -17.38 0.24 -12.62
N THR A 493 -16.35 0.68 -13.33
CA THR A 493 -16.50 1.25 -14.66
C THR A 493 -16.06 0.22 -15.67
N TYR A 494 -16.97 -0.21 -16.53
CA TYR A 494 -16.69 -1.08 -17.67
C TYR A 494 -16.58 -0.23 -18.93
N THR A 495 -15.53 -0.43 -19.71
CA THR A 495 -15.34 0.20 -21.03
C THR A 495 -15.02 -0.87 -22.06
N ASP A 496 -15.74 -0.85 -23.17
CA ASP A 496 -15.52 -1.71 -24.32
C ASP A 496 -15.02 -0.87 -25.49
N ASN A 497 -13.74 -1.04 -25.83
CA ASN A 497 -13.09 -0.39 -26.96
C ASN A 497 -13.04 -1.26 -28.22
N PHE A 498 -13.51 -2.52 -28.15
CA PHE A 498 -13.70 -3.41 -29.31
C PHE A 498 -14.82 -2.89 -30.22
N ILE A 499 -15.78 -2.16 -29.66
CA ILE A 499 -16.84 -1.45 -30.38
C ILE A 499 -16.42 0.01 -30.64
N LYS A 500 -16.75 0.54 -31.82
CA LYS A 500 -16.53 1.95 -32.19
C LYS A 500 -17.85 2.59 -32.65
N PRO A 501 -18.24 3.77 -32.10
CA PRO A 501 -17.65 4.43 -30.93
C PRO A 501 -17.66 3.54 -29.69
N ASN A 502 -16.77 3.77 -28.72
CA ASN A 502 -16.62 2.87 -27.57
C ASN A 502 -17.85 2.91 -26.65
N TYR A 503 -18.13 1.79 -26.01
CA TYR A 503 -19.20 1.68 -25.01
C TYR A 503 -18.64 1.81 -23.60
N THR A 504 -19.32 2.55 -22.73
CA THR A 504 -18.95 2.65 -21.30
C THR A 504 -20.18 2.51 -20.43
N ALA A 505 -20.07 1.68 -19.40
CA ALA A 505 -21.09 1.46 -18.38
C ALA A 505 -20.52 1.69 -16.98
N ASN A 506 -21.26 2.40 -16.14
CA ASN A 506 -20.90 2.64 -14.76
C ASN A 506 -21.85 1.87 -13.83
N LEU A 507 -21.33 0.84 -13.19
CA LEU A 507 -22.04 0.08 -12.16
C LEU A 507 -21.74 0.72 -10.80
N VAL A 508 -22.77 1.09 -10.06
CA VAL A 508 -22.70 1.81 -8.78
C VAL A 508 -23.54 1.11 -7.72
N GLY A 509 -23.26 1.41 -6.45
CA GLY A 509 -24.04 0.89 -5.33
C GLY A 509 -23.95 -0.63 -5.20
N ILE A 510 -22.82 -1.23 -5.61
CA ILE A 510 -22.64 -2.68 -5.55
C ILE A 510 -22.60 -3.10 -4.07
N GLN A 511 -23.53 -3.96 -3.69
CA GLN A 511 -23.67 -4.44 -2.33
C GLN A 511 -24.26 -5.85 -2.32
N GLY A 512 -23.94 -6.63 -1.29
CA GLY A 512 -24.47 -7.98 -1.16
C GLY A 512 -23.49 -8.94 -0.53
N THR A 513 -23.74 -10.24 -0.68
CA THR A 513 -22.95 -11.29 -0.05
C THR A 513 -22.66 -12.45 -0.98
N VAL A 514 -21.50 -13.05 -0.78
CA VAL A 514 -21.12 -14.37 -1.29
C VAL A 514 -20.83 -15.26 -0.08
N GLY A 515 -21.36 -16.49 -0.07
CA GLY A 515 -21.16 -17.47 0.99
C GLY A 515 -19.75 -18.06 1.00
N ALA A 516 -19.59 -19.23 1.63
CA ALA A 516 -18.27 -19.81 1.83
C ALA A 516 -17.65 -20.35 0.53
N PHE A 517 -16.44 -19.93 0.20
CA PHE A 517 -15.67 -20.42 -0.96
C PHE A 517 -14.18 -20.61 -0.62
N GLY A 518 -13.47 -21.42 -1.40
CA GLY A 518 -12.07 -21.72 -1.14
C GLY A 518 -11.45 -22.62 -2.20
N THR A 519 -10.12 -22.77 -2.17
CA THR A 519 -9.38 -23.58 -3.16
C THR A 519 -9.65 -25.09 -3.06
N GLN A 520 -10.23 -25.53 -1.94
CA GLN A 520 -10.62 -26.91 -1.69
C GLN A 520 -12.13 -27.06 -1.44
N SER A 521 -12.94 -26.07 -1.83
CA SER A 521 -14.39 -26.11 -1.58
C SER A 521 -15.07 -27.15 -2.45
N THR A 522 -15.85 -28.04 -1.83
CA THR A 522 -16.73 -28.99 -2.52
C THR A 522 -18.18 -28.48 -2.63
N THR A 523 -18.51 -27.41 -1.91
CA THR A 523 -19.85 -26.83 -1.87
C THR A 523 -19.85 -25.50 -2.61
N ALA A 524 -20.88 -25.26 -3.43
CA ALA A 524 -21.04 -24.00 -4.13
C ALA A 524 -21.48 -22.89 -3.15
N ALA A 525 -20.85 -21.73 -3.26
CA ALA A 525 -21.11 -20.56 -2.42
C ALA A 525 -22.37 -19.82 -2.89
N PRO A 526 -23.40 -19.62 -2.05
CA PRO A 526 -24.55 -18.82 -2.44
C PRO A 526 -24.15 -17.36 -2.70
N VAL A 527 -24.77 -16.74 -3.70
CA VAL A 527 -24.55 -15.35 -4.11
C VAL A 527 -25.87 -14.60 -4.04
N ASP A 528 -25.85 -13.40 -3.48
CA ASP A 528 -26.94 -12.40 -3.58
C ASP A 528 -26.30 -11.01 -3.63
N ILE A 529 -26.25 -10.42 -4.82
CA ILE A 529 -25.61 -9.13 -5.10
C ILE A 529 -26.64 -8.23 -5.76
N ALA A 530 -26.76 -7.00 -5.27
CA ALA A 530 -27.52 -5.93 -5.89
C ALA A 530 -26.58 -4.80 -6.33
N ALA A 531 -26.89 -4.19 -7.46
CA ALA A 531 -26.19 -3.03 -7.99
C ALA A 531 -27.16 -2.18 -8.84
N LYS A 532 -26.68 -1.03 -9.32
CA LYS A 532 -27.43 -0.19 -10.25
C LYS A 532 -26.51 0.30 -11.36
N LEU A 533 -27.01 0.41 -12.58
CA LEU A 533 -26.37 1.24 -13.59
C LEU A 533 -26.56 2.71 -13.22
N ALA A 534 -25.56 3.57 -13.47
CA ALA A 534 -25.61 4.99 -13.12
C ALA A 534 -26.76 5.74 -13.80
N ALA A 535 -27.23 5.24 -14.94
CA ALA A 535 -28.30 5.79 -15.78
C ALA A 535 -29.68 5.19 -15.48
N ASN A 536 -29.93 4.81 -14.23
CA ASN A 536 -31.03 3.92 -13.85
C ASN A 536 -30.85 2.47 -14.40
N GLY A 537 -31.52 1.52 -13.78
CA GLY A 537 -31.43 0.10 -14.10
C GLY A 537 -30.93 -0.74 -12.92
N PRO A 538 -31.83 -1.13 -11.98
CA PRO A 538 -31.47 -2.03 -10.90
C PRO A 538 -31.06 -3.39 -11.48
N LEU A 539 -29.93 -3.91 -10.97
CA LEU A 539 -29.37 -5.21 -11.29
C LEU A 539 -29.36 -6.05 -10.02
N SER A 540 -29.81 -7.29 -10.10
CA SER A 540 -29.57 -8.27 -9.04
C SER A 540 -29.04 -9.58 -9.60
N ILE A 541 -28.11 -10.19 -8.88
CA ILE A 541 -27.44 -11.44 -9.24
C ILE A 541 -27.62 -12.39 -8.06
N ARG A 542 -28.24 -13.54 -8.30
CA ARG A 542 -28.48 -14.58 -7.30
C ARG A 542 -28.08 -15.94 -7.83
N GLY A 543 -27.74 -16.86 -6.93
CA GLY A 543 -27.42 -18.24 -7.32
C GLY A 543 -26.27 -18.79 -6.51
N THR A 544 -25.38 -19.55 -7.15
CA THR A 544 -24.21 -20.15 -6.51
C THR A 544 -22.96 -20.09 -7.39
N ILE A 545 -21.78 -20.02 -6.78
CA ILE A 545 -20.48 -20.02 -7.47
C ILE A 545 -19.46 -20.90 -6.74
N ASN A 546 -18.49 -21.46 -7.47
CA ASN A 546 -17.29 -22.06 -6.91
C ASN A 546 -16.06 -21.62 -7.74
N PRO A 547 -15.48 -20.44 -7.45
CA PRO A 547 -14.56 -19.78 -8.37
C PRO A 547 -13.08 -20.19 -8.21
N LEU A 548 -12.68 -20.77 -7.07
CA LEU A 548 -11.27 -21.03 -6.74
C LEU A 548 -10.84 -22.50 -6.94
N ILE A 549 -11.75 -23.37 -7.36
CA ILE A 549 -11.44 -24.77 -7.70
C ILE A 549 -10.83 -24.88 -9.10
N ALA A 550 -10.18 -26.01 -9.40
CA ALA A 550 -9.46 -26.22 -10.66
C ALA A 550 -10.32 -26.00 -11.92
N LYS A 551 -11.61 -26.36 -11.86
CA LYS A 551 -12.61 -26.06 -12.88
C LYS A 551 -13.73 -25.24 -12.25
N PRO A 552 -13.75 -23.91 -12.44
CA PRO A 552 -14.77 -23.06 -11.86
C PRO A 552 -16.17 -23.53 -12.25
N ALA A 553 -17.10 -23.43 -11.32
CA ALA A 553 -18.52 -23.71 -11.56
C ALA A 553 -19.37 -22.52 -11.12
N LEU A 554 -20.50 -22.31 -11.80
CA LEU A 554 -21.48 -21.32 -11.39
C LEU A 554 -22.88 -21.73 -11.85
N ASP A 555 -23.88 -21.29 -11.11
CA ASP A 555 -25.29 -21.31 -11.49
C ASP A 555 -25.86 -19.97 -11.00
N LEU A 556 -26.01 -19.02 -11.92
CA LEU A 556 -26.34 -17.63 -11.61
C LEU A 556 -27.55 -17.18 -12.41
N THR A 557 -28.51 -16.61 -11.71
CA THR A 557 -29.59 -15.81 -12.29
C THR A 557 -29.26 -14.33 -12.11
N ALA A 558 -29.17 -13.58 -13.20
CA ALA A 558 -29.00 -12.13 -13.17
C ALA A 558 -30.21 -11.46 -13.82
N VAL A 559 -30.86 -10.56 -13.09
CA VAL A 559 -32.00 -9.79 -13.61
C VAL A 559 -31.68 -8.32 -13.60
N ALA A 560 -32.00 -7.64 -14.69
CA ALA A 560 -31.87 -6.20 -14.80
C ALA A 560 -33.08 -5.61 -15.52
N HIS A 561 -33.66 -4.57 -14.95
CA HIS A 561 -34.86 -3.93 -15.50
C HIS A 561 -34.60 -2.46 -15.82
N ASP A 562 -35.42 -1.88 -16.70
CA ASP A 562 -35.39 -0.46 -17.04
C ASP A 562 -34.03 0.03 -17.60
N ILE A 563 -33.26 -0.84 -18.27
CA ILE A 563 -32.00 -0.42 -18.90
C ILE A 563 -32.32 0.43 -20.13
N GLU A 564 -31.79 1.65 -20.20
CA GLU A 564 -31.94 2.53 -21.37
C GLU A 564 -31.18 1.96 -22.58
N LEU A 565 -31.91 1.58 -23.64
CA LEU A 565 -31.33 0.98 -24.85
C LEU A 565 -30.51 1.98 -25.68
N THR A 566 -30.76 3.28 -25.52
CA THR A 566 -29.96 4.32 -26.19
C THR A 566 -28.49 4.24 -25.81
N ASN A 567 -28.16 3.69 -24.63
CA ASN A 567 -26.80 3.43 -24.18
C ASN A 567 -26.12 2.32 -25.01
N LEU A 568 -26.88 1.41 -25.62
CA LEU A 568 -26.38 0.29 -26.43
C LEU A 568 -26.28 0.61 -27.94
N THR A 569 -26.56 1.86 -28.32
CA THR A 569 -26.43 2.36 -29.70
C THR A 569 -25.11 2.01 -30.38
N PRO A 570 -23.93 2.03 -29.72
CA PRO A 570 -22.69 1.60 -30.37
C PRO A 570 -22.73 0.19 -30.94
N TYR A 571 -23.40 -0.76 -30.26
CA TYR A 571 -23.53 -2.14 -30.73
C TYR A 571 -24.54 -2.25 -31.88
N SER A 572 -25.69 -1.58 -31.77
CA SER A 572 -26.74 -1.64 -32.80
C SER A 572 -26.29 -0.94 -34.09
N ALA A 573 -25.54 0.16 -33.98
CA ALA A 573 -24.94 0.81 -35.13
C ALA A 573 -23.92 -0.11 -35.81
N LYS A 574 -22.99 -0.74 -35.06
CA LYS A 574 -21.98 -1.65 -35.61
C LYS A 574 -22.59 -2.89 -36.28
N TYR A 575 -23.40 -3.66 -35.55
CA TYR A 575 -23.86 -4.97 -36.05
C TYR A 575 -25.19 -4.95 -36.81
N ALA A 576 -26.10 -4.02 -36.47
CA ALA A 576 -27.40 -3.92 -37.13
C ALA A 576 -27.46 -2.81 -38.18
N GLY A 577 -26.51 -1.87 -38.20
CA GLY A 577 -26.53 -0.70 -39.08
C GLY A 577 -27.62 0.31 -38.72
N TYR A 578 -28.20 0.25 -37.52
CA TYR A 578 -29.27 1.15 -37.08
C TYR A 578 -29.03 1.60 -35.63
N PRO A 579 -28.81 2.91 -35.38
CA PRO A 579 -28.67 3.44 -34.03
C PRO A 579 -30.02 3.39 -33.29
N ILE A 580 -30.00 3.12 -31.98
CA ILE A 580 -31.22 3.11 -31.17
C ILE A 580 -31.51 4.52 -30.69
N THR A 581 -32.70 5.04 -31.01
CA THR A 581 -33.10 6.40 -30.62
C THR A 581 -34.00 6.44 -29.39
N LYS A 582 -34.67 5.31 -29.10
CA LYS A 582 -35.52 5.12 -27.92
C LYS A 582 -35.72 3.64 -27.63
N GLY A 583 -35.88 3.30 -26.36
CA GLY A 583 -36.38 2.01 -25.90
C GLY A 583 -35.80 1.64 -24.54
N LYS A 584 -36.44 0.68 -23.87
CA LYS A 584 -35.97 0.10 -22.61
C LYS A 584 -35.78 -1.39 -22.73
N LEU A 585 -34.85 -1.91 -21.95
CA LEU A 585 -34.46 -3.31 -21.92
C LEU A 585 -34.61 -3.87 -20.51
N ASN A 586 -35.30 -4.99 -20.45
CA ASN A 586 -35.39 -5.88 -19.32
C ASN A 586 -34.72 -7.20 -19.71
N VAL A 587 -33.87 -7.72 -18.85
CA VAL A 587 -33.12 -8.94 -19.11
C VAL A 587 -33.22 -9.86 -17.89
N ASP A 588 -33.63 -11.10 -18.13
CA ASP A 588 -33.49 -12.19 -17.18
C ASP A 588 -32.50 -13.21 -17.76
N LEU A 589 -31.34 -13.33 -17.11
CA LEU A 589 -30.25 -14.22 -17.50
C LEU A 589 -30.20 -15.38 -16.53
N HIS A 590 -30.04 -16.59 -17.02
CA HIS A 590 -29.74 -17.77 -16.20
C HIS A 590 -28.58 -18.56 -16.80
N TYR A 591 -27.43 -18.50 -16.15
CA TYR A 591 -26.16 -19.00 -16.68
C TYR A 591 -25.64 -20.10 -15.76
N THR A 592 -25.29 -21.24 -16.34
CA THR A 592 -24.66 -22.36 -15.65
C THR A 592 -23.33 -22.67 -16.31
N LEU A 593 -22.27 -22.81 -15.52
CA LEU A 593 -20.97 -23.30 -15.95
C LEU A 593 -20.64 -24.57 -15.18
N GLU A 594 -20.41 -25.66 -15.90
CA GLU A 594 -19.95 -26.91 -15.32
C GLU A 594 -18.95 -27.58 -16.27
N ASN A 595 -17.78 -27.99 -15.76
CA ASN A 595 -16.76 -28.69 -16.56
C ASN A 595 -16.37 -27.97 -17.86
N ASP A 596 -16.19 -26.65 -17.79
CA ASP A 596 -15.88 -25.77 -18.93
C ASP A 596 -17.01 -25.65 -19.98
N GLN A 597 -18.21 -26.17 -19.70
CA GLN A 597 -19.41 -26.02 -20.53
C GLN A 597 -20.31 -24.92 -19.98
N LEU A 598 -20.49 -23.86 -20.77
CA LEU A 598 -21.41 -22.77 -20.48
C LEU A 598 -22.76 -23.07 -21.13
N ASN A 599 -23.83 -23.01 -20.35
CA ASN A 599 -25.20 -22.94 -20.83
C ASN A 599 -25.83 -21.65 -20.28
N ALA A 600 -26.40 -20.84 -21.15
CA ALA A 600 -26.91 -19.52 -20.86
C ALA A 600 -28.31 -19.39 -21.47
N ASN A 601 -29.32 -19.17 -20.64
CA ASN A 601 -30.65 -18.76 -21.10
C ASN A 601 -30.78 -17.25 -20.96
N ASN A 602 -31.09 -16.56 -22.06
CA ASN A 602 -31.23 -15.12 -22.11
C ASN A 602 -32.68 -14.78 -22.46
N HIS A 603 -33.46 -14.34 -21.47
CA HIS A 603 -34.78 -13.76 -21.70
C HIS A 603 -34.63 -12.24 -21.85
N ILE A 604 -35.07 -11.73 -22.99
CA ILE A 604 -34.89 -10.34 -23.39
C ILE A 604 -36.27 -9.76 -23.67
N PHE A 605 -36.66 -8.78 -22.85
CA PHE A 605 -37.87 -8.00 -23.05
C PHE A 605 -37.52 -6.55 -23.36
N ILE A 606 -38.05 -6.02 -24.46
CA ILE A 606 -37.77 -4.67 -24.93
C ILE A 606 -39.07 -3.89 -25.09
N ASP A 607 -39.14 -2.69 -24.51
CA ASP A 607 -40.28 -1.78 -24.65
C ASP A 607 -39.93 -0.55 -25.50
N GLN A 608 -40.82 -0.20 -26.44
CA GLN A 608 -40.72 0.97 -27.33
C GLN A 608 -39.41 1.10 -28.12
N LEU A 609 -38.82 -0.01 -28.59
CA LEU A 609 -37.67 0.05 -29.48
C LEU A 609 -37.97 0.89 -30.72
N THR A 610 -37.12 1.89 -30.93
CA THR A 610 -37.13 2.78 -32.08
C THR A 610 -35.72 2.92 -32.61
N PHE A 611 -35.55 2.69 -33.91
CA PHE A 611 -34.29 2.93 -34.60
C PHE A 611 -34.27 4.32 -35.26
N GLY A 612 -33.08 4.91 -35.34
CA GLY A 612 -32.79 6.04 -36.20
C GLY A 612 -32.51 5.60 -37.65
N ASP A 613 -31.91 6.51 -38.41
CA ASP A 613 -31.56 6.29 -39.81
C ASP A 613 -30.48 5.23 -39.98
N HIS A 614 -30.46 4.59 -41.14
CA HIS A 614 -29.45 3.58 -41.44
C HIS A 614 -28.06 4.21 -41.47
N VAL A 615 -27.08 3.54 -40.88
CA VAL A 615 -25.67 3.91 -40.92
C VAL A 615 -24.94 2.81 -41.67
N GLU A 616 -24.39 3.15 -42.84
CA GLU A 616 -23.58 2.21 -43.59
C GLU A 616 -22.28 1.90 -42.84
N ASN A 617 -22.00 0.62 -42.65
CA ASN A 617 -20.71 0.13 -42.23
C ASN A 617 -20.47 -1.30 -42.74
N ASP A 618 -19.23 -1.74 -42.67
CA ASP A 618 -18.68 -2.99 -43.17
C ASP A 618 -19.03 -4.24 -42.34
N THR A 619 -19.42 -4.04 -41.07
CA THR A 619 -19.78 -5.12 -40.13
C THR A 619 -21.28 -5.32 -39.94
N ALA A 620 -22.10 -4.42 -40.48
CA ALA A 620 -23.54 -4.46 -40.35
C ALA A 620 -24.16 -5.61 -41.15
N THR A 621 -25.18 -6.24 -40.58
CA THR A 621 -25.95 -7.27 -41.27
C THR A 621 -26.64 -6.72 -42.52
N LYS A 622 -26.67 -7.53 -43.59
CA LYS A 622 -27.41 -7.23 -44.83
C LYS A 622 -28.90 -7.61 -44.73
N LEU A 623 -29.32 -8.20 -43.62
CA LEU A 623 -30.70 -8.62 -43.39
C LEU A 623 -31.61 -7.39 -43.14
N PRO A 624 -32.91 -7.46 -43.48
CA PRO A 624 -33.83 -6.34 -43.29
C PRO A 624 -34.22 -6.19 -41.81
N VAL A 625 -33.33 -5.60 -41.00
CA VAL A 625 -33.46 -5.49 -39.53
C VAL A 625 -34.78 -4.85 -39.12
N ARG A 626 -35.20 -3.75 -39.77
CA ARG A 626 -36.47 -3.07 -39.44
C ARG A 626 -37.69 -3.98 -39.65
N LEU A 627 -37.67 -4.82 -40.68
CA LEU A 627 -38.73 -5.80 -40.93
C LEU A 627 -38.72 -6.88 -39.83
N ALA A 628 -37.56 -7.45 -39.53
CA ALA A 628 -37.43 -8.47 -38.47
C ALA A 628 -37.94 -7.96 -37.11
N ILE A 629 -37.54 -6.74 -36.73
CA ILE A 629 -38.01 -6.12 -35.49
C ILE A 629 -39.51 -5.78 -35.55
N SER A 630 -40.05 -5.33 -36.69
CA SER A 630 -41.49 -5.07 -36.83
C SER A 630 -42.35 -6.33 -36.66
N LEU A 631 -41.81 -7.50 -37.03
CA LEU A 631 -42.47 -8.79 -36.87
C LEU A 631 -42.42 -9.28 -35.43
N LEU A 632 -41.35 -8.97 -34.70
CA LEU A 632 -41.20 -9.31 -33.28
C LEU A 632 -42.00 -8.37 -32.35
N LYS A 633 -42.36 -7.19 -32.84
CA LYS A 633 -43.05 -6.15 -32.07
C LYS A 633 -44.55 -6.43 -32.00
N ASN A 634 -45.11 -6.49 -30.79
CA ASN A 634 -46.56 -6.61 -30.59
C ASN A 634 -47.30 -5.27 -30.76
N SER A 635 -48.64 -5.27 -30.61
CA SER A 635 -49.48 -4.06 -30.77
C SER A 635 -49.20 -2.94 -29.76
N ARG A 636 -48.58 -3.25 -28.61
CA ARG A 636 -48.16 -2.29 -27.58
C ARG A 636 -46.76 -1.76 -27.82
N GLY A 637 -46.04 -2.36 -28.75
CA GLY A 637 -44.70 -1.98 -29.11
C GLY A 637 -43.59 -2.72 -28.36
N GLU A 638 -43.91 -3.87 -27.77
CA GLU A 638 -43.01 -4.69 -26.96
C GLU A 638 -42.44 -5.85 -27.79
N ILE A 639 -41.23 -6.28 -27.47
CA ILE A 639 -40.55 -7.44 -28.05
C ILE A 639 -40.14 -8.36 -26.90
N ASP A 640 -40.42 -9.65 -27.01
CA ASP A 640 -40.12 -10.66 -25.99
C ASP A 640 -39.46 -11.86 -26.68
N VAL A 641 -38.20 -12.13 -26.33
CA VAL A 641 -37.37 -13.14 -26.98
C VAL A 641 -36.59 -13.94 -25.95
N ASN A 642 -36.60 -15.26 -26.08
CA ASN A 642 -35.73 -16.17 -25.35
C ASN A 642 -34.62 -16.69 -26.29
N LEU A 643 -33.37 -16.45 -25.93
CA LEU A 643 -32.19 -16.83 -26.71
C LEU A 643 -31.26 -17.71 -25.86
N PRO A 644 -31.39 -19.05 -25.89
CA PRO A 644 -30.41 -19.92 -25.27
C PRO A 644 -29.10 -19.92 -26.06
N VAL A 645 -27.99 -19.93 -25.34
CA VAL A 645 -26.62 -19.97 -25.85
C VAL A 645 -25.88 -21.05 -25.08
N SER A 646 -25.24 -21.97 -25.78
CA SER A 646 -24.41 -23.02 -25.17
C SER A 646 -23.08 -23.14 -25.88
N GLY A 647 -22.01 -23.43 -25.16
CA GLY A 647 -20.69 -23.62 -25.76
C GLY A 647 -19.60 -23.98 -24.75
N SER A 648 -18.45 -24.40 -25.27
CA SER A 648 -17.26 -24.69 -24.47
C SER A 648 -16.42 -23.42 -24.26
N LEU A 649 -15.95 -23.17 -23.04
CA LEU A 649 -14.98 -22.09 -22.77
C LEU A 649 -13.63 -22.33 -23.45
N SER A 650 -13.29 -23.59 -23.73
CA SER A 650 -12.02 -23.97 -24.37
C SER A 650 -12.05 -23.92 -25.91
N ASN A 651 -13.24 -23.89 -26.51
CA ASN A 651 -13.42 -23.75 -27.95
C ASN A 651 -14.71 -22.98 -28.25
N PRO A 652 -14.65 -21.63 -28.35
CA PRO A 652 -15.82 -20.77 -28.45
C PRO A 652 -16.43 -20.76 -29.86
N GLU A 653 -16.96 -21.89 -30.33
CA GLU A 653 -17.86 -21.91 -31.49
C GLU A 653 -19.31 -21.69 -31.02
N PHE A 654 -19.70 -20.43 -30.80
CA PHE A 654 -21.07 -20.10 -30.41
C PHE A 654 -22.01 -20.17 -31.63
N SER A 655 -22.88 -21.18 -31.69
CA SER A 655 -23.84 -21.34 -32.78
C SER A 655 -25.05 -20.39 -32.63
N ILE A 656 -24.98 -19.18 -33.18
CA ILE A 656 -26.05 -18.18 -33.08
C ILE A 656 -27.04 -18.26 -34.26
N GLY A 657 -26.60 -18.76 -35.42
CA GLY A 657 -27.35 -18.64 -36.68
C GLY A 657 -28.63 -19.48 -36.80
N GLY A 658 -28.73 -20.62 -36.11
CA GLY A 658 -29.86 -21.55 -36.25
C GLY A 658 -31.10 -21.18 -35.43
N LEU A 659 -30.93 -20.41 -34.35
CA LEU A 659 -32.01 -20.18 -33.38
C LEU A 659 -32.93 -19.00 -33.73
N ILE A 660 -32.40 -17.96 -34.39
CA ILE A 660 -33.14 -16.72 -34.68
C ILE A 660 -34.20 -16.96 -35.77
N TRP A 661 -33.93 -17.83 -36.74
CA TRP A 661 -34.81 -18.03 -37.90
C TRP A 661 -36.10 -18.80 -37.55
N HIS A 662 -36.05 -19.71 -36.58
CA HIS A 662 -37.22 -20.47 -36.14
C HIS A 662 -38.23 -19.65 -35.31
N ALA A 663 -37.76 -18.59 -34.62
CA ALA A 663 -38.65 -17.69 -33.87
C ALA A 663 -39.46 -16.74 -34.79
N VAL A 664 -38.89 -16.31 -35.91
CA VAL A 664 -39.54 -15.38 -36.86
C VAL A 664 -40.63 -16.07 -37.71
N LEU A 665 -40.42 -17.33 -38.10
CA LEU A 665 -41.36 -18.06 -38.97
C LEU A 665 -42.65 -18.47 -38.26
N ASN A 666 -42.60 -18.74 -36.95
CA ASN A 666 -43.79 -19.13 -36.18
C ASN A 666 -44.72 -17.95 -35.82
N LEU A 667 -44.28 -16.70 -36.00
CA LEU A 667 -45.08 -15.51 -35.69
C LEU A 667 -45.89 -14.99 -36.89
N LEU A 668 -45.67 -15.49 -38.10
CA LEU A 668 -46.32 -15.04 -39.33
C LEU A 668 -47.67 -15.73 -39.58
N GLN A 669 -48.63 -15.55 -38.66
CA GLN A 669 -49.99 -16.03 -38.91
C GLN A 669 -51.16 -15.11 -38.52
N LYS A 670 -50.94 -13.85 -38.13
CA LYS A 670 -52.01 -12.80 -38.11
C LYS A 670 -51.46 -11.45 -37.65
N ALA A 671 -51.63 -10.41 -38.49
CA ALA A 671 -52.30 -9.15 -38.15
C ALA A 671 -52.04 -8.08 -39.23
N VAL A 672 -53.09 -7.34 -39.58
CA VAL A 672 -53.13 -6.27 -40.58
C VAL A 672 -53.75 -5.02 -39.93
N THR A 673 -53.02 -3.90 -40.07
CA THR A 673 -53.38 -2.46 -40.06
C THR A 673 -54.18 -1.82 -38.91
N ALA A 674 -53.64 -0.74 -38.31
CA ALA A 674 -54.16 0.64 -38.46
C ALA A 674 -53.28 1.69 -37.71
N PRO A 675 -53.24 2.97 -38.14
CA PRO A 675 -52.38 4.04 -37.58
C PRO A 675 -53.15 5.01 -36.66
N PHE A 676 -52.45 5.75 -35.79
CA PHE A 676 -53.04 6.91 -35.09
C PHE A 676 -52.11 8.14 -35.08
N SER A 677 -52.79 9.28 -35.15
CA SER A 677 -52.29 10.66 -35.23
C SER A 677 -52.32 11.38 -33.89
N LEU A 678 -51.24 12.15 -33.66
CA LEU A 678 -51.05 13.41 -32.93
C LEU A 678 -52.19 14.00 -32.07
N ILE A 679 -51.83 14.46 -30.87
CA ILE A 679 -52.49 15.58 -30.18
C ILE A 679 -51.41 16.53 -29.63
N ALA A 680 -51.49 17.79 -30.05
CA ALA A 680 -50.78 18.94 -29.50
C ALA A 680 -51.81 19.90 -28.87
N ASN A 681 -51.36 20.66 -27.86
CA ASN A 681 -52.05 21.73 -27.12
C ASN A 681 -52.80 21.28 -25.84
N ALA A 682 -52.08 21.11 -24.72
CA ALA A 682 -52.72 20.90 -23.41
C ALA A 682 -52.00 21.53 -22.20
N PHE A 683 -51.05 22.45 -22.38
CA PHE A 683 -50.37 23.12 -21.26
C PHE A 683 -50.53 24.64 -21.36
N GLY A 684 -51.63 25.14 -20.81
CA GLY A 684 -51.87 26.57 -20.63
C GLY A 684 -51.07 27.12 -19.45
N GLY A 685 -50.19 28.09 -19.74
CA GLY A 685 -49.31 28.79 -18.81
C GLY A 685 -47.99 29.12 -19.52
N SER A 686 -47.35 30.28 -19.26
CA SER A 686 -46.15 30.77 -19.97
C SER A 686 -45.06 29.68 -20.05
N GLY A 687 -45.04 28.99 -21.19
CA GLY A 687 -44.50 27.63 -21.35
C GLY A 687 -43.05 27.56 -21.82
N GLU A 688 -42.33 28.68 -21.85
CA GLU A 688 -40.94 28.69 -22.31
C GLU A 688 -39.96 28.25 -21.20
N GLU A 689 -40.28 28.45 -19.91
CA GLU A 689 -39.34 28.11 -18.84
C GLU A 689 -39.42 26.65 -18.38
N LEU A 690 -40.53 25.91 -18.49
CA LEU A 690 -40.66 24.55 -17.92
C LEU A 690 -40.28 23.40 -18.87
N GLY A 691 -39.89 23.69 -20.12
CA GLY A 691 -39.59 22.69 -21.15
C GLY A 691 -38.17 22.11 -21.13
N TYR A 692 -37.28 22.60 -20.26
CA TYR A 692 -35.89 22.16 -20.19
C TYR A 692 -35.22 22.45 -18.84
N VAL A 693 -34.05 21.86 -18.58
CA VAL A 693 -33.12 22.24 -17.49
C VAL A 693 -31.74 22.56 -18.06
N GLU A 694 -31.13 23.66 -17.61
CA GLU A 694 -29.86 24.16 -18.12
C GLU A 694 -28.68 23.58 -17.32
N PHE A 695 -27.50 23.55 -17.93
CA PHE A 695 -26.26 23.09 -17.34
C PHE A 695 -25.12 24.02 -17.71
N GLU A 696 -24.16 24.19 -16.81
CA GLU A 696 -22.88 24.86 -17.12
C GLU A 696 -22.12 24.14 -18.25
N PRO A 697 -21.38 24.86 -19.12
CA PRO A 697 -20.56 24.25 -20.17
C PRO A 697 -19.58 23.20 -19.63
N GLY A 698 -19.50 22.04 -20.28
CA GLY A 698 -18.64 20.92 -19.87
C GLY A 698 -19.09 20.18 -18.60
N SER A 699 -20.24 20.54 -18.00
CA SER A 699 -20.73 19.98 -16.74
C SER A 699 -22.08 19.27 -16.89
N ALA A 700 -22.30 18.25 -16.06
CA ALA A 700 -23.58 17.56 -15.88
C ALA A 700 -24.13 17.73 -14.44
N LYS A 701 -23.60 18.66 -13.65
CA LYS A 701 -24.03 18.88 -12.27
C LYS A 701 -25.27 19.77 -12.22
N LEU A 702 -26.34 19.28 -11.58
CA LEU A 702 -27.53 20.08 -11.27
C LEU A 702 -27.24 21.11 -10.17
N THR A 703 -27.75 22.32 -10.33
CA THR A 703 -27.73 23.39 -9.32
C THR A 703 -28.97 23.35 -8.43
N ASP A 704 -28.94 24.07 -7.31
CA ASP A 704 -30.12 24.20 -6.44
C ASP A 704 -31.31 24.86 -7.16
N ALA A 705 -31.05 25.72 -8.16
CA ALA A 705 -32.10 26.30 -8.98
C ALA A 705 -32.75 25.24 -9.90
N ASP A 706 -31.94 24.37 -10.51
CA ASP A 706 -32.41 23.29 -11.38
C ASP A 706 -33.28 22.29 -10.62
N THR A 707 -32.89 21.95 -9.39
CA THR A 707 -33.67 21.03 -8.55
C THR A 707 -35.06 21.58 -8.20
N ARG A 708 -35.18 22.86 -7.84
CA ARG A 708 -36.49 23.49 -7.57
C ARG A 708 -37.42 23.49 -8.79
N LYS A 709 -36.82 23.68 -9.98
CA LYS A 709 -37.53 23.61 -11.26
C LYS A 709 -38.04 22.19 -11.53
N LEU A 710 -37.19 21.18 -11.32
CA LEU A 710 -37.56 19.77 -11.44
C LEU A 710 -38.65 19.35 -10.44
N ASP A 711 -38.64 19.83 -9.20
CA ASP A 711 -39.71 19.56 -8.22
C ASP A 711 -41.08 20.09 -8.69
N THR A 712 -41.12 21.19 -9.46
CA THR A 712 -42.36 21.72 -10.04
C THR A 712 -42.88 20.79 -11.15
N ILE A 713 -41.99 20.24 -11.96
CA ILE A 713 -42.31 19.25 -13.00
C ILE A 713 -42.82 17.94 -12.38
N VAL A 714 -42.20 17.47 -11.30
CA VAL A 714 -42.65 16.28 -10.55
C VAL A 714 -44.09 16.45 -10.07
N LYS A 715 -44.44 17.60 -9.48
CA LYS A 715 -45.82 17.88 -9.04
C LYS A 715 -46.80 17.84 -10.21
N ALA A 716 -46.48 18.50 -11.33
CA ALA A 716 -47.34 18.50 -12.51
C ALA A 716 -47.53 17.10 -13.13
N LEU A 717 -46.49 16.26 -13.13
CA LEU A 717 -46.55 14.89 -13.66
C LEU A 717 -47.21 13.88 -12.72
N ALA A 718 -47.28 14.16 -11.42
CA ALA A 718 -48.04 13.38 -10.44
C ALA A 718 -49.55 13.48 -10.68
N ASP A 719 -50.05 14.67 -11.05
CA ASP A 719 -51.46 14.91 -11.33
C ASP A 719 -51.94 14.29 -12.66
N LYS A 720 -51.02 13.85 -13.52
CA LYS A 720 -51.30 13.29 -14.86
C LYS A 720 -50.54 11.98 -15.09
N PRO A 721 -50.97 10.86 -14.49
CA PRO A 721 -50.24 9.58 -14.54
C PRO A 721 -50.11 8.97 -15.94
N SER A 722 -50.93 9.39 -16.91
CA SER A 722 -50.87 8.89 -18.29
C SER A 722 -49.76 9.50 -19.14
N ILE A 723 -49.14 10.61 -18.71
CA ILE A 723 -48.14 11.33 -19.49
C ILE A 723 -46.76 10.68 -19.30
N ARG A 724 -46.05 10.47 -20.41
CA ARG A 724 -44.64 10.02 -20.42
C ARG A 724 -43.73 11.20 -20.73
N MET A 725 -42.51 11.16 -20.21
CA MET A 725 -41.51 12.19 -20.38
C MET A 725 -40.24 11.64 -21.04
N ASP A 726 -39.89 12.21 -22.19
CA ASP A 726 -38.64 11.98 -22.89
C ASP A 726 -37.61 13.03 -22.43
N LEU A 727 -36.42 12.59 -22.01
CA LEU A 727 -35.28 13.42 -21.63
C LEU A 727 -34.29 13.46 -22.80
N ILE A 728 -34.08 14.63 -23.41
CA ILE A 728 -33.17 14.82 -24.54
C ILE A 728 -31.95 15.60 -24.05
N GLY A 729 -30.85 14.91 -23.79
CA GLY A 729 -29.59 15.56 -23.46
C GLY A 729 -29.02 16.34 -24.65
N ARG A 730 -28.54 17.56 -24.42
CA ARG A 730 -27.95 18.39 -25.46
C ARG A 730 -26.59 18.95 -25.06
N VAL A 731 -25.73 19.07 -26.06
CA VAL A 731 -24.44 19.75 -25.98
C VAL A 731 -24.32 20.79 -27.09
N ASP A 732 -23.51 21.80 -26.84
CA ASP A 732 -23.13 22.83 -27.79
C ASP A 732 -21.60 22.79 -27.97
N PRO A 733 -21.10 22.23 -29.09
CA PRO A 733 -19.66 22.09 -29.32
C PRO A 733 -18.88 23.41 -29.18
N ALA A 734 -19.49 24.56 -29.48
CA ALA A 734 -18.82 25.85 -29.42
C ALA A 734 -18.40 26.25 -27.99
N VAL A 735 -19.14 25.78 -26.98
CA VAL A 735 -18.88 26.11 -25.56
C VAL A 735 -18.50 24.89 -24.72
N ASP A 736 -19.01 23.69 -25.05
CA ASP A 736 -18.73 22.46 -24.31
C ASP A 736 -17.33 21.91 -24.62
N GLU A 737 -16.84 21.98 -25.88
CA GLU A 737 -15.49 21.47 -26.16
C GLU A 737 -14.37 22.25 -25.45
N PRO A 738 -14.34 23.60 -25.50
CA PRO A 738 -13.30 24.35 -24.77
C PRO A 738 -13.36 24.11 -23.26
N ALA A 739 -14.57 23.97 -22.70
CA ALA A 739 -14.76 23.67 -21.28
C ALA A 739 -14.23 22.27 -20.91
N LEU A 740 -14.53 21.25 -21.71
CA LEU A 740 -14.01 19.89 -21.52
C LEU A 740 -12.48 19.82 -21.63
N ARG A 741 -11.89 20.56 -22.59
CA ARG A 741 -10.43 20.66 -22.74
C ARG A 741 -9.78 21.35 -21.54
N THR A 742 -10.42 22.39 -20.98
CA THR A 742 -9.94 23.06 -19.76
C THR A 742 -9.98 22.11 -18.57
N GLY A 743 -11.09 21.40 -18.37
CA GLY A 743 -11.22 20.39 -17.31
C GLY A 743 -10.22 19.23 -17.45
N TYR A 744 -9.84 18.87 -18.68
CA TYR A 744 -8.79 17.89 -18.94
C TYR A 744 -7.42 18.35 -18.40
N VAL A 745 -7.05 19.61 -18.63
CA VAL A 745 -5.79 20.17 -18.11
C VAL A 745 -5.77 20.14 -16.59
N GLU A 746 -6.83 20.65 -15.94
CA GLU A 746 -6.93 20.66 -14.47
C GLU A 746 -6.79 19.28 -13.86
N ARG A 747 -7.37 18.26 -14.51
CA ARG A 747 -7.24 16.86 -14.10
C ARG A 747 -5.80 16.38 -14.17
N LEU A 748 -5.06 16.70 -15.24
CA LEU A 748 -3.65 16.33 -15.36
C LEU A 748 -2.77 17.02 -14.30
N VAL A 749 -3.02 18.30 -14.01
CA VAL A 749 -2.31 19.05 -12.94
C VAL A 749 -2.56 18.39 -11.59
N LYS A 750 -3.83 18.10 -11.28
CA LYS A 750 -4.22 17.41 -10.04
C LYS A 750 -3.57 16.04 -9.92
N GLN A 751 -3.48 15.26 -10.99
CA GLN A 751 -2.78 13.96 -11.02
C GLN A 751 -1.29 14.08 -10.67
N GLN A 752 -0.60 15.12 -11.16
CA GLN A 752 0.81 15.32 -10.83
C GLN A 752 1.00 15.76 -9.37
N LYS A 753 0.07 16.53 -8.82
CA LYS A 753 0.04 16.83 -7.38
C LYS A 753 -0.09 15.54 -6.58
N ILE A 754 -1.04 14.68 -6.95
CA ILE A 754 -1.27 13.39 -6.29
C ILE A 754 0.01 12.53 -6.30
N LYS A 755 0.70 12.41 -7.44
CA LYS A 755 1.97 11.66 -7.52
C LYS A 755 3.05 12.18 -6.57
N ASP A 756 3.15 13.49 -6.41
CA ASP A 756 4.20 14.11 -5.58
C ASP A 756 3.95 13.91 -4.07
N VAL A 757 2.69 13.84 -3.66
CA VAL A 757 2.31 13.60 -2.24
C VAL A 757 2.29 12.13 -1.86
N VAL A 758 2.03 11.25 -2.82
CA VAL A 758 1.88 9.79 -2.65
C VAL A 758 3.18 9.09 -2.20
N GLY A 759 4.36 9.61 -2.57
CA GLY A 759 5.66 9.05 -2.14
C GLY A 759 6.10 9.40 -0.70
N ASN A 760 5.31 10.20 0.04
CA ASN A 760 5.68 10.72 1.36
C ASN A 760 4.75 10.22 2.50
N GLY A 761 3.99 9.15 2.30
CA GLY A 761 3.14 8.53 3.33
C GLY A 761 1.86 9.33 3.68
N GLU A 762 1.37 10.17 2.76
CA GLU A 762 0.12 10.92 2.96
C GLU A 762 -1.07 10.32 2.21
N SER A 763 -2.02 9.73 2.95
CA SER A 763 -3.32 9.33 2.42
C SER A 763 -4.23 10.55 2.25
N VAL A 764 -4.19 11.20 1.08
CA VAL A 764 -5.02 12.39 0.80
C VAL A 764 -6.27 12.02 -0.01
N ASP A 765 -7.48 12.22 0.50
CA ASP A 765 -8.72 11.98 -0.27
C ASP A 765 -8.70 12.78 -1.59
N LEU A 766 -8.78 12.07 -2.72
CA LEU A 766 -8.64 12.64 -4.07
C LEU A 766 -9.81 13.58 -4.42
N SER A 767 -10.97 13.41 -3.79
CA SER A 767 -12.11 14.31 -3.97
C SER A 767 -11.86 15.69 -3.36
N THR A 768 -10.97 15.78 -2.36
CA THR A 768 -10.64 17.03 -1.65
C THR A 768 -9.27 17.63 -2.04
N VAL A 769 -8.46 16.93 -2.84
CA VAL A 769 -7.20 17.50 -3.37
C VAL A 769 -7.53 18.65 -4.31
N THR A 770 -7.34 19.88 -3.82
CA THR A 770 -7.30 21.10 -4.63
C THR A 770 -5.85 21.47 -4.90
N VAL A 771 -5.58 22.01 -6.09
CA VAL A 771 -4.26 22.56 -6.40
C VAL A 771 -4.29 24.01 -5.95
N ASP A 772 -3.48 24.36 -4.95
CA ASP A 772 -3.35 25.74 -4.50
C ASP A 772 -2.79 26.57 -5.68
N PRO A 773 -3.30 27.78 -5.94
CA PRO A 773 -2.77 28.64 -7.00
C PRO A 773 -1.25 28.81 -6.97
N LYS A 774 -0.63 28.80 -5.78
CA LYS A 774 0.84 28.92 -5.62
C LYS A 774 1.61 27.70 -6.12
N GLU A 775 0.97 26.54 -6.18
CA GLU A 775 1.58 25.28 -6.62
C GLU A 775 1.19 24.89 -8.05
N TYR A 776 0.28 25.64 -8.67
CA TYR A 776 -0.32 25.26 -9.95
C TYR A 776 0.73 25.16 -11.07
N ASP A 777 1.61 26.16 -11.21
CA ASP A 777 2.70 26.17 -12.21
C ASP A 777 3.61 24.93 -12.08
N LYS A 778 4.04 24.61 -10.85
CA LYS A 778 4.86 23.42 -10.57
C LYS A 778 4.24 22.14 -11.13
N TYR A 779 2.95 21.93 -10.88
CA TYR A 779 2.26 20.71 -11.30
C TYR A 779 1.83 20.76 -12.78
N LEU A 780 1.54 21.94 -13.33
CA LEU A 780 1.32 22.16 -14.76
C LEU A 780 2.56 21.84 -15.57
N SER A 781 3.74 22.30 -15.15
CA SER A 781 5.02 21.97 -15.81
C SER A 781 5.30 20.47 -15.78
N LYS A 782 5.04 19.79 -14.65
CA LYS A 782 5.14 18.32 -14.56
C LYS A 782 4.15 17.63 -15.50
N ALA A 783 2.91 18.10 -15.56
CA ALA A 783 1.86 17.54 -16.42
C ALA A 783 2.26 17.66 -17.89
N TYR A 784 2.67 18.86 -18.31
CA TYR A 784 3.17 19.14 -19.65
C TYR A 784 4.36 18.26 -20.02
N LYS A 785 5.35 18.12 -19.15
CA LYS A 785 6.52 17.24 -19.39
C LYS A 785 6.12 15.78 -19.53
N SER A 786 5.15 15.30 -18.75
CA SER A 786 4.71 13.90 -18.77
C SER A 786 3.74 13.53 -19.90
N ALA A 787 3.04 14.50 -20.49
CA ALA A 787 1.98 14.23 -21.47
C ALA A 787 2.52 13.62 -22.77
N ASP A 788 1.74 12.76 -23.42
CA ASP A 788 2.18 12.00 -24.60
C ASP A 788 1.87 12.76 -25.90
N PHE A 789 2.69 13.75 -26.24
CA PHE A 789 2.68 14.44 -27.53
C PHE A 789 4.05 15.06 -27.85
N LYS A 790 4.29 15.39 -29.13
CA LYS A 790 5.56 15.97 -29.59
C LYS A 790 5.72 17.39 -29.05
N LYS A 791 6.79 17.64 -28.29
CA LYS A 791 7.08 18.94 -27.66
C LYS A 791 8.31 19.60 -28.29
N PRO A 792 8.37 20.94 -28.34
CA PRO A 792 9.56 21.67 -28.76
C PRO A 792 10.75 21.32 -27.86
N ARG A 793 11.88 20.97 -28.46
CA ARG A 793 13.15 20.73 -27.75
C ARG A 793 14.06 21.94 -27.88
N ASN A 794 14.82 22.25 -26.84
CA ASN A 794 15.88 23.23 -26.92
C ASN A 794 17.12 22.67 -27.66
N PHE A 795 18.12 23.52 -27.92
CA PHE A 795 19.35 23.15 -28.63
C PHE A 795 20.17 22.02 -27.97
N VAL A 796 19.81 21.58 -26.76
CA VAL A 796 20.45 20.49 -25.99
C VAL A 796 19.56 19.23 -25.90
N GLY A 797 18.44 19.19 -26.63
CA GLY A 797 17.55 18.02 -26.69
C GLY A 797 16.57 17.88 -25.51
N LEU A 798 16.55 18.82 -24.56
CA LEU A 798 15.60 18.85 -23.43
C LEU A 798 14.29 19.53 -23.84
N THR A 799 13.15 19.07 -23.31
CA THR A 799 11.83 19.68 -23.55
C THR A 799 11.82 21.13 -23.05
N LYS A 800 11.52 22.09 -23.93
CA LYS A 800 11.41 23.52 -23.56
C LYS A 800 10.21 23.70 -22.61
N SER A 801 10.43 24.31 -21.44
CA SER A 801 9.32 24.78 -20.59
C SER A 801 8.73 26.03 -21.25
N LEU A 802 7.44 25.99 -21.56
CA LEU A 802 6.71 27.13 -22.11
C LEU A 802 6.09 27.94 -20.95
N PRO A 803 5.67 29.20 -21.15
CA PRO A 803 4.80 29.91 -20.22
C PRO A 803 3.53 29.12 -19.89
N ASP A 804 2.94 29.34 -18.72
CA ASP A 804 1.77 28.60 -18.22
C ASP A 804 0.61 28.54 -19.23
N ASP A 805 0.30 29.66 -19.88
CA ASP A 805 -0.80 29.72 -20.83
C ASP A 805 -0.52 28.92 -22.11
N GLU A 806 0.74 28.88 -22.55
CA GLU A 806 1.17 28.03 -23.67
C GLU A 806 1.15 26.54 -23.28
N MET A 807 1.55 26.19 -22.05
CA MET A 807 1.46 24.81 -21.55
C MET A 807 0.01 24.34 -21.44
N LYS A 808 -0.88 25.18 -20.89
CA LYS A 808 -2.33 24.90 -20.82
C LYS A 808 -2.92 24.71 -22.21
N SER A 809 -2.61 25.63 -23.13
CA SER A 809 -3.10 25.57 -24.51
C SER A 809 -2.61 24.31 -25.23
N ALA A 810 -1.33 23.95 -25.07
CA ALA A 810 -0.79 22.73 -25.66
C ALA A 810 -1.42 21.46 -25.09
N LEU A 811 -1.67 21.41 -23.77
CA LEU A 811 -2.36 20.28 -23.14
C LEU A 811 -3.82 20.19 -23.55
N ALA A 812 -4.52 21.32 -23.64
CA ALA A 812 -5.90 21.42 -24.08
C ALA A 812 -6.06 20.99 -25.55
N ALA A 813 -5.16 21.43 -26.43
CA ALA A 813 -5.16 21.08 -27.86
C ALA A 813 -4.92 19.58 -28.11
N ASN A 814 -4.22 18.90 -27.21
CA ASN A 814 -3.98 17.45 -27.28
C ASN A 814 -4.91 16.64 -26.36
N ALA A 815 -5.98 17.25 -25.83
CA ALA A 815 -6.98 16.51 -25.09
C ALA A 815 -7.79 15.61 -26.04
N PRO A 816 -8.03 14.33 -25.70
CA PRO A 816 -8.80 13.41 -26.53
C PRO A 816 -10.32 13.68 -26.40
N ILE A 817 -10.75 14.88 -26.80
CA ILE A 817 -12.15 15.30 -26.81
C ILE A 817 -12.66 15.21 -28.24
N ASP A 818 -13.64 14.34 -28.44
CA ASP A 818 -14.27 13.99 -29.72
C ASP A 818 -15.81 13.95 -29.58
N ASP A 819 -16.50 13.61 -30.68
CA ASP A 819 -17.97 13.46 -30.70
C ASP A 819 -18.48 12.46 -29.66
N ALA A 820 -17.68 11.44 -29.31
CA ALA A 820 -18.03 10.48 -28.27
C ALA A 820 -18.02 11.14 -26.88
N SER A 821 -17.02 11.99 -26.61
CA SER A 821 -16.93 12.79 -25.39
C SER A 821 -18.12 13.74 -25.22
N LEU A 822 -18.52 14.41 -26.31
CA LEU A 822 -19.70 15.28 -26.34
C LEU A 822 -21.00 14.49 -26.14
N ARG A 823 -21.15 13.34 -26.81
CA ARG A 823 -22.28 12.44 -26.61
C ARG A 823 -22.39 11.97 -25.17
N GLN A 824 -21.26 11.60 -24.55
CA GLN A 824 -21.21 11.19 -23.16
C GLN A 824 -21.66 12.33 -22.23
N LEU A 825 -21.22 13.58 -22.46
CA LEU A 825 -21.66 14.74 -21.67
C LEU A 825 -23.16 14.98 -21.79
N ALA A 826 -23.71 14.96 -23.00
CA ALA A 826 -25.15 15.10 -23.23
C ALA A 826 -25.95 14.02 -22.48
N GLN A 827 -25.48 12.79 -22.53
CA GLN A 827 -26.09 11.65 -21.86
C GLN A 827 -26.00 11.76 -20.34
N GLN A 828 -24.86 12.20 -19.79
CA GLN A 828 -24.68 12.47 -18.36
C GLN A 828 -25.64 13.55 -17.84
N ARG A 829 -25.90 14.60 -18.64
CA ARG A 829 -26.89 15.63 -18.30
C ARG A 829 -28.29 15.03 -18.20
N ALA A 830 -28.72 14.27 -19.21
CA ALA A 830 -30.01 13.58 -19.19
C ALA A 830 -30.13 12.59 -18.02
N GLN A 831 -29.08 11.84 -17.73
CA GLN A 831 -28.99 10.92 -16.59
C GLN A 831 -29.09 11.66 -15.25
N SER A 832 -28.45 12.82 -15.11
CA SER A 832 -28.52 13.60 -13.87
C SER A 832 -29.94 14.06 -13.57
N VAL A 833 -30.69 14.45 -14.61
CA VAL A 833 -32.13 14.75 -14.49
C VAL A 833 -32.93 13.49 -14.16
N GLN A 834 -32.70 12.38 -14.88
CA GLN A 834 -33.40 11.12 -14.61
C GLN A 834 -33.19 10.64 -13.18
N GLN A 835 -31.96 10.69 -12.67
CA GLN A 835 -31.59 10.30 -11.33
C GLN A 835 -32.28 11.17 -10.27
N TYR A 836 -32.48 12.45 -10.54
CA TYR A 836 -33.24 13.33 -9.64
C TYR A 836 -34.73 12.96 -9.56
N LEU A 837 -35.29 12.41 -10.64
CA LEU A 837 -36.69 11.99 -10.76
C LEU A 837 -36.93 10.57 -10.23
N ASP A 838 -35.87 9.77 -10.06
CA ASP A 838 -35.94 8.41 -9.52
C ASP A 838 -36.64 8.40 -8.15
N GLY A 839 -37.58 7.49 -7.96
CA GLY A 839 -38.44 7.42 -6.77
C GLY A 839 -39.49 8.54 -6.63
N LYS A 840 -39.49 9.57 -7.48
CA LYS A 840 -40.50 10.65 -7.51
C LYS A 840 -41.53 10.47 -8.62
N ILE A 841 -41.12 9.88 -9.74
CA ILE A 841 -41.96 9.51 -10.89
C ILE A 841 -41.69 8.03 -11.20
N ASP A 842 -42.72 7.29 -11.60
CA ASP A 842 -42.58 5.90 -12.05
C ASP A 842 -41.54 5.81 -13.19
N SER A 843 -40.54 4.93 -13.04
CA SER A 843 -39.44 4.80 -13.98
C SER A 843 -39.95 4.50 -15.39
N SER A 844 -41.00 3.69 -15.54
CA SER A 844 -41.61 3.31 -16.84
C SER A 844 -42.14 4.51 -17.63
N ARG A 845 -42.31 5.67 -16.98
CA ARG A 845 -42.82 6.90 -17.61
C ARG A 845 -41.72 7.84 -18.09
N VAL A 846 -40.46 7.64 -17.69
CA VAL A 846 -39.33 8.50 -18.05
C VAL A 846 -38.38 7.74 -18.97
N PHE A 847 -38.04 8.32 -20.13
CA PHE A 847 -37.16 7.72 -21.14
C PHE A 847 -36.02 8.68 -21.49
N ILE A 848 -34.79 8.19 -21.54
CA ILE A 848 -33.70 8.94 -22.17
C ILE A 848 -33.70 8.64 -23.67
N VAL A 849 -33.87 9.67 -24.48
CA VAL A 849 -33.83 9.54 -25.94
C VAL A 849 -32.48 10.01 -26.48
N ALA A 850 -32.22 9.72 -27.76
CA ALA A 850 -30.95 10.05 -28.41
C ALA A 850 -30.56 11.54 -28.17
N PRO A 851 -29.33 11.80 -27.70
CA PRO A 851 -28.88 13.16 -27.43
C PRO A 851 -28.69 13.96 -28.70
N LYS A 852 -28.80 15.29 -28.59
CA LYS A 852 -28.49 16.23 -29.67
C LYS A 852 -27.10 16.81 -29.45
N LEU A 853 -26.23 16.66 -30.45
CA LEU A 853 -24.83 17.10 -30.37
C LEU A 853 -24.61 18.52 -30.93
N ASN A 854 -25.67 19.31 -31.06
CA ASN A 854 -25.65 20.67 -31.57
C ASN A 854 -26.71 21.56 -30.91
N ALA A 855 -26.57 22.87 -31.10
CA ALA A 855 -27.52 23.89 -30.62
C ALA A 855 -28.78 24.04 -31.52
N ASP A 856 -28.90 23.26 -32.61
CA ASP A 856 -29.93 23.49 -33.62
C ASP A 856 -31.35 23.24 -33.09
N GLY A 857 -32.29 24.06 -33.57
CA GLY A 857 -33.72 23.92 -33.26
C GLY A 857 -34.16 24.48 -31.90
N ILE A 858 -33.28 25.22 -31.20
CA ILE A 858 -33.66 26.05 -30.05
C ILE A 858 -34.23 27.38 -30.56
N LYS A 859 -35.46 27.70 -30.16
CA LYS A 859 -36.15 28.94 -30.54
C LYS A 859 -36.48 29.84 -29.35
N ASP A 860 -36.24 29.34 -28.14
CA ASP A 860 -36.40 30.05 -26.88
C ASP A 860 -35.11 30.78 -26.47
N LYS A 861 -35.13 31.51 -25.34
CA LYS A 861 -34.00 32.29 -24.81
C LYS A 861 -33.08 31.51 -23.86
N GLY A 862 -33.31 30.20 -23.68
CA GLY A 862 -32.54 29.37 -22.76
C GLY A 862 -31.14 29.03 -23.27
N ALA A 863 -30.27 28.60 -22.36
CA ALA A 863 -28.93 28.13 -22.68
C ALA A 863 -28.96 26.93 -23.65
N THR A 864 -27.99 26.84 -24.55
CA THR A 864 -27.86 25.73 -25.52
C THR A 864 -27.40 24.43 -24.86
N THR A 865 -26.74 24.53 -23.70
CA THR A 865 -26.27 23.43 -22.85
C THR A 865 -27.37 22.98 -21.89
N ARG A 866 -28.26 22.08 -22.33
CA ARG A 866 -29.48 21.74 -21.58
C ARG A 866 -29.99 20.31 -21.77
N VAL A 867 -30.99 19.93 -20.99
CA VAL A 867 -31.84 18.75 -21.22
C VAL A 867 -33.23 19.24 -21.60
N ASP A 868 -33.69 18.95 -22.82
CA ASP A 868 -35.05 19.26 -23.26
C ASP A 868 -36.04 18.16 -22.77
N PHE A 869 -37.26 18.54 -22.41
CA PHE A 869 -38.34 17.63 -22.00
C PHE A 869 -39.38 17.47 -23.11
N GLY A 870 -39.54 16.25 -23.62
CA GLY A 870 -40.62 15.88 -24.53
C GLY A 870 -41.76 15.20 -23.78
N LEU A 871 -42.94 15.81 -23.72
CA LEU A 871 -44.12 15.19 -23.12
C LEU A 871 -44.92 14.44 -24.19
N LYS A 872 -45.32 13.20 -23.90
CA LYS A 872 -46.09 12.31 -24.80
C LYS A 872 -47.27 11.67 -24.11
#